data_AF-A0A832HWQ8-F1
#
_entry.id   AF-A0A832HWQ8-F1
#
_cell.length_a   1.000
_cell.length_b   1.000
_cell.length_c   1.000
_cell.angle_alpha   90.00
_cell.angle_beta   90.00
_cell.angle_gamma   90.00
#
_symmetry.space_group_name_H-M   'P 1'
#
loop_
_entity.id
_entity.type
_entity.pdbx_description
1 polymer ?
#
loop_
_entity_poly.entity_id
_entity_poly.type
_entity_poly.pdbx_seq_one_letter_code
_entity_poly.pdbx_strand_id
1 'polypeptide(L)'
;DLVRESRNFAETAPREAEVLPPPDKGRWDSPTEAWEVVRKFMRELIIGETLSMSLKSQATDAPFGGSEGLVLCACGEFDSANGRFFLKPVLSGDEDKRRHDKELLEAMMNATAEILTRSGKIAHDRIVHAAETNSTLTARLDLQLPVNVVEGHLRALLTTEPEIVIGDEDMTVALRQLLNNANYRPTTCAMARMAARMQLNHAVLLPRSREQLRLLLEQLPESGTPAPEQFRKIVNLFFGAGETQQTEDQVFHHREPLLRRLAAALSTQCLLESDDPQLLEFCILTLLDNSRRMMKGAMMRHIPPYEPLPPDWPESCPLLLAEQEAAIKSLLPPATTSQAIRRSFVKLHDILLEALKALPPGLNAPWPNARRELLAQIVKALEDSGGILPSVERLRFFLTPFTIECLTPKLGVVTRKPLSVCGSELRPEAMAAGALAALETFFRSRGAPRNRPLAGLTFAIQGLGNAGKGLAWLANQRGARIVAVSDSRGAILAPDGLNDVELMALIEHKNAGRRLDSIPANSPLANPRFILHRNPDVLKTVKADVLVLTAMAGAITPEDVPAIQNRVICELTGAAVTCPAAELLRQRGIAIIPDNLASSGGLLVSLSEMLQNSAGQQWDRTLESETLSQQIELSFDAINKTAKKHGVDIAVASDILALDRMRARAVYRNCLQAAARKLRQEIEAISDQETVMIVSDDDDDGVASAAILRRLMTAFRPGLESRLIYFNESLRSRTILDAVESYQAAGTPIRRIFVLDRSFPLTQSGQQCVAELAQRCQLTIINNHALPAHLLNGAPGKTTRAQKTGPLRSPSELGIWLLTPQTLQATIPPRYFTTALLLRELALTMLPDSPDRQCLDWIAAVGSCLDVPPEVSTAWQLFYAPFNTDDLFEAARALRMVARAYGFMNALQALEGLKHPDMLETHKPWQEFLTLYKVLAERVQLLVEKIIMENAGRPYIAHFFTAAEVATPISPPGTTTRCLDLYPWISEILTTRPGLADKPIIVGQVVRDLLKRPFLGVRIRSPRDVELLENGLPDCFYSGGLPNTALAKIPLAESASPEQQFQALVDSIWWKTISPTVRVKKPTPKI
;
A
#
# COMPACT_ATOMS: atom_id res chain seq x y z
N ASP A 1 -14.14 -53.01 3.05
CA ASP A 1 -14.98 -52.41 1.99
C ASP A 1 -14.94 -53.17 0.66
N LEU A 2 -13.77 -53.61 0.18
CA LEU A 2 -13.61 -54.51 -1.00
C LEU A 2 -14.65 -55.65 -1.05
N VAL A 3 -14.80 -56.39 0.06
CA VAL A 3 -15.72 -57.53 0.24
C VAL A 3 -17.19 -57.09 0.34
N ARG A 4 -17.46 -55.84 0.72
CA ARG A 4 -18.82 -55.27 0.82
C ARG A 4 -19.30 -54.69 -0.52
N GLU A 5 -18.39 -54.14 -1.32
CA GLU A 5 -18.69 -53.46 -2.58
C GLU A 5 -18.64 -54.39 -3.80
N SER A 6 -17.96 -55.54 -3.69
CA SER A 6 -17.89 -56.54 -4.76
C SER A 6 -17.91 -57.96 -4.22
N ARG A 7 -18.67 -58.84 -4.89
CA ARG A 7 -18.75 -60.28 -4.59
C ARG A 7 -17.52 -61.06 -5.02
N ASN A 8 -16.57 -60.41 -5.70
CA ASN A 8 -15.38 -61.05 -6.26
C ASN A 8 -14.20 -61.10 -5.27
N PHE A 9 -14.38 -60.65 -4.02
CA PHE A 9 -13.33 -60.62 -3.01
C PHE A 9 -13.83 -61.16 -1.68
N ALA A 10 -12.98 -61.88 -0.95
CA ALA A 10 -13.23 -62.34 0.41
C ALA A 10 -12.05 -61.97 1.32
N GLU A 11 -12.33 -61.49 2.53
CA GLU A 11 -11.29 -61.19 3.51
C GLU A 11 -10.91 -62.49 4.24
N THR A 12 -9.64 -62.86 4.15
CA THR A 12 -9.12 -64.12 4.73
C THR A 12 -8.35 -63.88 6.02
N ALA A 13 -7.72 -62.71 6.17
CA ALA A 13 -7.03 -62.26 7.37
C ALA A 13 -6.97 -60.71 7.40
N PRO A 14 -6.63 -60.08 8.54
CA PRO A 14 -6.52 -58.62 8.62
C PRO A 14 -5.55 -58.06 7.57
N ARG A 15 -6.05 -57.15 6.72
CA ARG A 15 -5.31 -56.55 5.58
C ARG A 15 -4.98 -57.54 4.45
N GLU A 16 -5.57 -58.73 4.40
CA GLU A 16 -5.40 -59.72 3.31
C GLU A 16 -6.75 -60.07 2.66
N ALA A 17 -6.80 -60.04 1.33
CA ALA A 17 -8.02 -60.34 0.58
C ALA A 17 -7.77 -61.40 -0.49
N GLU A 18 -8.58 -62.45 -0.50
CA GLU A 18 -8.64 -63.41 -1.61
C GLU A 18 -9.49 -62.86 -2.76
N VAL A 19 -9.01 -63.04 -3.98
CA VAL A 19 -9.77 -62.79 -5.20
C VAL A 19 -10.50 -64.08 -5.57
N LEU A 20 -11.82 -64.06 -5.54
CA LEU A 20 -12.65 -65.24 -5.77
C LEU A 20 -12.85 -65.50 -7.27
N PRO A 21 -12.69 -66.75 -7.74
CA PRO A 21 -13.03 -67.11 -9.12
C PRO A 21 -14.54 -66.99 -9.36
N PRO A 22 -14.97 -66.86 -10.62
CA PRO A 22 -16.38 -66.88 -10.98
C PRO A 22 -17.08 -68.13 -10.41
N PRO A 23 -18.39 -68.05 -10.07
CA PRO A 23 -19.11 -69.12 -9.38
C PRO A 23 -19.08 -70.49 -10.09
N ASP A 24 -18.85 -70.48 -11.40
CA ASP A 24 -18.78 -71.63 -12.30
C ASP A 24 -17.37 -72.24 -12.44
N LYS A 25 -16.31 -71.53 -12.00
CA LYS A 25 -14.91 -71.93 -12.22
C LYS A 25 -14.23 -72.55 -10.99
N GLY A 26 -14.69 -72.23 -9.77
CA GLY A 26 -14.28 -72.85 -8.49
C GLY A 26 -12.82 -72.64 -8.05
N ARG A 27 -11.88 -72.50 -8.99
CA ARG A 27 -10.45 -72.17 -8.80
C ARG A 27 -9.93 -71.34 -9.98
N TRP A 28 -8.81 -70.65 -9.79
CA TRP A 28 -8.08 -69.96 -10.85
C TRP A 28 -7.10 -70.90 -11.55
N ASP A 29 -7.10 -70.88 -12.89
CA ASP A 29 -6.15 -71.67 -13.69
C ASP A 29 -4.78 -70.98 -13.79
N SER A 30 -4.75 -69.65 -13.68
CA SER A 30 -3.53 -68.86 -13.69
C SER A 30 -3.69 -67.58 -12.86
N PRO A 31 -2.58 -67.03 -12.33
CA PRO A 31 -2.60 -65.74 -11.63
C PRO A 31 -3.01 -64.58 -12.53
N THR A 32 -2.83 -64.71 -13.86
CA THR A 32 -3.14 -63.67 -14.82
C THR A 32 -4.63 -63.39 -14.92
N GLU A 33 -5.46 -64.43 -14.85
CA GLU A 33 -6.92 -64.31 -14.85
C GLU A 33 -7.43 -63.63 -13.57
N ALA A 34 -6.88 -63.99 -12.41
CA ALA A 34 -7.22 -63.37 -11.14
C ALA A 34 -6.88 -61.87 -11.15
N TRP A 35 -5.71 -61.51 -11.67
CA TRP A 35 -5.29 -60.12 -11.85
C TRP A 35 -6.17 -59.31 -12.82
N GLU A 36 -6.85 -59.96 -13.76
CA GLU A 36 -7.79 -59.30 -14.67
C GLU A 36 -9.06 -58.85 -13.94
N VAL A 37 -9.56 -59.65 -13.00
CA VAL A 37 -10.68 -59.26 -12.13
C VAL A 37 -10.30 -58.06 -11.27
N VAL A 38 -9.10 -58.08 -10.68
CA VAL A 38 -8.57 -56.95 -9.90
C VAL A 38 -8.45 -55.69 -10.78
N ARG A 39 -7.87 -55.81 -11.98
CA ARG A 39 -7.72 -54.69 -12.92
C ARG A 39 -9.06 -54.12 -13.38
N LYS A 40 -10.07 -54.97 -13.62
CA LYS A 40 -11.40 -54.53 -14.01
C LYS A 40 -12.06 -53.72 -12.89
N PHE A 41 -12.01 -54.23 -11.65
CA PHE A 41 -12.51 -53.52 -10.47
C PHE A 41 -11.81 -52.17 -10.27
N MET A 42 -10.49 -52.11 -10.44
CA MET A 42 -9.70 -50.88 -10.34
C MET A 42 -10.08 -49.81 -11.39
N ARG A 43 -10.42 -50.23 -12.62
CA ARG A 43 -10.85 -49.30 -13.68
C ARG A 43 -12.20 -48.66 -13.39
N GLU A 44 -13.05 -49.32 -12.62
CA GLU A 44 -14.40 -48.88 -12.28
C GLU A 44 -14.42 -47.94 -11.06
N LEU A 45 -13.47 -48.08 -10.11
CA LEU A 45 -13.41 -47.29 -8.87
C LEU A 45 -12.51 -46.04 -8.88
N ILE A 46 -11.42 -46.02 -9.66
CA ILE A 46 -10.41 -44.96 -9.51
C ILE A 46 -10.74 -43.70 -10.33
N ILE A 47 -11.04 -42.60 -9.63
CA ILE A 47 -10.99 -41.21 -10.10
C ILE A 47 -9.78 -40.49 -9.49
N GLY A 48 -9.24 -39.44 -10.14
CA GLY A 48 -7.96 -38.80 -9.77
C GLY A 48 -7.88 -38.26 -8.33
N GLU A 49 -8.98 -37.85 -7.72
CA GLU A 49 -9.02 -37.38 -6.31
C GLU A 49 -8.92 -38.53 -5.28
N THR A 50 -9.46 -39.71 -5.62
CA THR A 50 -9.48 -40.92 -4.77
C THR A 50 -8.08 -41.47 -4.51
N LEU A 51 -7.20 -41.44 -5.52
CA LEU A 51 -5.80 -41.89 -5.42
C LEU A 51 -5.01 -41.09 -4.38
N SER A 52 -5.20 -39.76 -4.36
CA SER A 52 -4.50 -38.86 -3.43
C SER A 52 -4.95 -39.02 -1.98
N MET A 53 -6.17 -39.50 -1.74
CA MET A 53 -6.73 -39.69 -0.40
C MET A 53 -6.41 -41.07 0.19
N SER A 54 -6.41 -42.14 -0.61
CA SER A 54 -6.10 -43.50 -0.11
C SER A 54 -4.65 -43.66 0.33
N LEU A 55 -3.69 -43.04 -0.38
CA LEU A 55 -2.28 -43.03 0.00
C LEU A 55 -2.01 -42.20 1.28
N LYS A 56 -2.83 -41.19 1.53
CA LYS A 56 -2.76 -40.34 2.75
C LYS A 56 -3.23 -41.08 4.00
N SER A 57 -4.19 -41.99 3.87
CA SER A 57 -4.74 -42.78 4.98
C SER A 57 -3.76 -43.86 5.46
N GLN A 58 -3.19 -44.65 4.53
CA GLN A 58 -2.25 -45.73 4.88
C GLN A 58 -0.95 -45.24 5.51
N ALA A 59 -0.45 -44.07 5.10
CA ALA A 59 0.80 -43.53 5.63
C ALA A 59 0.63 -42.83 7.00
N THR A 60 -0.61 -42.66 7.49
CA THR A 60 -0.90 -41.95 8.76
C THR A 60 -1.60 -42.80 9.82
N ASP A 61 -1.83 -44.10 9.54
CA ASP A 61 -2.57 -45.05 10.40
C ASP A 61 -3.94 -44.52 10.90
N ALA A 62 -4.52 -43.56 10.18
CA ALA A 62 -5.79 -42.95 10.53
C ALA A 62 -6.97 -43.88 10.21
N PRO A 63 -8.06 -43.88 11.02
CA PRO A 63 -9.20 -44.77 10.81
C PRO A 63 -10.08 -44.25 9.66
N PHE A 64 -9.70 -44.59 8.44
CA PHE A 64 -10.62 -44.80 7.33
C PHE A 64 -10.20 -46.09 6.62
N GLY A 65 -11.06 -47.11 6.73
CA GLY A 65 -11.02 -48.33 5.91
C GLY A 65 -11.58 -48.01 4.53
N GLY A 66 -10.91 -48.49 3.49
CA GLY A 66 -11.34 -48.32 2.11
C GLY A 66 -10.68 -49.34 1.19
N SER A 67 -11.48 -49.90 0.29
CA SER A 67 -11.14 -50.88 -0.74
C SER A 67 -9.87 -50.54 -1.52
N GLU A 68 -9.64 -49.26 -1.81
CA GLU A 68 -8.73 -48.84 -2.89
C GLU A 68 -7.26 -48.79 -2.47
N GLY A 69 -6.96 -48.50 -1.20
CA GLY A 69 -5.58 -48.40 -0.70
C GLY A 69 -4.86 -49.76 -0.68
N LEU A 70 -5.59 -50.84 -0.36
CA LEU A 70 -5.01 -52.18 -0.36
C LEU A 70 -4.65 -52.62 -1.79
N VAL A 71 -5.56 -52.42 -2.77
CA VAL A 71 -5.34 -52.90 -4.15
C VAL A 71 -4.23 -52.16 -4.89
N LEU A 72 -4.01 -50.87 -4.56
CA LEU A 72 -2.92 -50.07 -5.13
C LEU A 72 -1.54 -50.50 -4.65
N CYS A 73 -1.44 -51.02 -3.42
CA CYS A 73 -0.19 -51.34 -2.74
C CYS A 73 -0.10 -52.81 -2.32
N ALA A 74 -0.85 -53.71 -2.97
CA ALA A 74 -0.84 -55.14 -2.69
C ALA A 74 -0.04 -55.93 -3.71
N CYS A 75 0.72 -56.92 -3.23
CA CYS A 75 1.28 -57.97 -4.06
C CYS A 75 0.28 -59.12 -4.18
N GLY A 76 0.28 -59.73 -5.36
CA GLY A 76 -0.52 -60.92 -5.64
C GLY A 76 0.29 -62.18 -5.37
N GLU A 77 -0.18 -63.02 -4.46
CA GLU A 77 0.38 -64.35 -4.23
C GLU A 77 -0.57 -65.42 -4.77
N PHE A 78 -0.04 -66.30 -5.61
CA PHE A 78 -0.81 -67.37 -6.22
C PHE A 78 -0.39 -68.73 -5.65
N ASP A 79 -1.34 -69.38 -4.98
CA ASP A 79 -1.19 -70.77 -4.57
C ASP A 79 -1.57 -71.68 -5.73
N SER A 80 -0.55 -72.16 -6.46
CA SER A 80 -0.70 -73.01 -7.63
C SER A 80 -1.24 -74.41 -7.31
N ALA A 81 -1.11 -74.88 -6.07
CA ALA A 81 -1.60 -76.20 -5.67
C ALA A 81 -3.13 -76.20 -5.49
N ASN A 82 -3.69 -75.10 -4.99
CA ASN A 82 -5.12 -74.95 -4.72
C ASN A 82 -5.84 -74.03 -5.73
N GLY A 83 -5.10 -73.36 -6.61
CA GLY A 83 -5.64 -72.41 -7.60
C GLY A 83 -6.29 -71.19 -6.95
N ARG A 84 -5.70 -70.68 -5.85
CA ARG A 84 -6.23 -69.54 -5.08
C ARG A 84 -5.28 -68.35 -5.19
N PHE A 85 -5.85 -67.15 -5.16
CA PHE A 85 -5.09 -65.92 -5.41
C PHE A 85 -5.38 -64.87 -4.33
N PHE A 86 -4.32 -64.41 -3.67
CA PHE A 86 -4.40 -63.54 -2.50
C PHE A 86 -3.72 -62.19 -2.78
N LEU A 87 -4.32 -61.12 -2.29
CA LEU A 87 -3.77 -59.76 -2.28
C LEU A 87 -3.30 -59.45 -0.87
N LYS A 88 -1.99 -59.23 -0.73
CA LYS A 88 -1.31 -58.91 0.54
C LYS A 88 -0.66 -57.54 0.48
N PRO A 89 -0.60 -56.78 1.58
CA PRO A 89 -0.01 -55.45 1.60
C PRO A 89 1.52 -55.55 1.49
N VAL A 90 2.12 -54.71 0.64
CA VAL A 90 3.59 -54.72 0.42
C VAL A 90 4.33 -53.88 1.47
N LEU A 91 3.66 -52.92 2.09
CA LEU A 91 4.23 -52.04 3.10
C LEU A 91 4.20 -52.71 4.47
N SER A 92 5.34 -52.75 5.16
CA SER A 92 5.43 -53.41 6.46
C SER A 92 4.80 -52.61 7.60
N GLY A 93 4.79 -51.28 7.50
CA GLY A 93 4.28 -50.39 8.55
C GLY A 93 5.12 -50.36 9.83
N ASP A 94 6.32 -50.95 9.79
CA ASP A 94 7.22 -51.12 10.94
C ASP A 94 8.22 -49.95 11.01
N GLU A 95 8.51 -49.43 12.21
CA GLU A 95 9.33 -48.19 12.36
C GLU A 95 10.73 -48.35 11.77
N ASP A 96 11.33 -49.53 11.89
CA ASP A 96 12.68 -49.84 11.42
C ASP A 96 12.79 -49.96 9.89
N LYS A 97 11.65 -50.18 9.20
CA LYS A 97 11.58 -50.32 7.73
C LYS A 97 10.98 -49.10 7.04
N ARG A 98 10.69 -48.04 7.80
CA ARG A 98 10.03 -46.81 7.35
C ARG A 98 10.72 -46.12 6.17
N ARG A 99 12.06 -46.22 6.06
CA ARG A 99 12.82 -45.67 4.93
C ARG A 99 12.60 -46.47 3.62
N HIS A 100 12.54 -47.79 3.72
CA HIS A 100 12.31 -48.67 2.58
C HIS A 100 10.86 -48.57 2.08
N ASP A 101 9.89 -48.57 3.01
CA ASP A 101 8.46 -48.37 2.71
C ASP A 101 8.24 -47.01 2.01
N LYS A 102 9.01 -45.97 2.41
CA LYS A 102 9.04 -44.64 1.77
C LYS A 102 9.55 -44.67 0.34
N GLU A 103 10.71 -45.28 0.09
CA GLU A 103 11.30 -45.38 -1.26
C GLU A 103 10.38 -46.17 -2.22
N LEU A 104 9.73 -47.23 -1.72
CA LEU A 104 8.80 -48.02 -2.50
C LEU A 104 7.51 -47.26 -2.86
N LEU A 105 6.94 -46.53 -1.91
CA LEU A 105 5.78 -45.65 -2.13
C LEU A 105 6.08 -44.58 -3.19
N GLU A 106 7.26 -43.95 -3.13
CA GLU A 106 7.67 -42.93 -4.09
C GLU A 106 7.80 -43.50 -5.51
N ALA A 107 8.38 -44.70 -5.66
CA ALA A 107 8.50 -45.36 -6.97
C ALA A 107 7.13 -45.74 -7.57
N MET A 108 6.22 -46.28 -6.75
CA MET A 108 4.88 -46.70 -7.19
C MET A 108 4.03 -45.51 -7.64
N MET A 109 4.15 -44.36 -6.96
CA MET A 109 3.42 -43.14 -7.31
C MET A 109 3.87 -42.56 -8.66
N ASN A 110 5.17 -42.60 -8.96
CA ASN A 110 5.70 -42.17 -10.24
C ASN A 110 5.20 -43.04 -11.39
N ALA A 111 5.29 -44.36 -11.24
CA ALA A 111 4.81 -45.31 -12.24
C ALA A 111 3.30 -45.15 -12.50
N THR A 112 2.52 -44.94 -11.44
CA THR A 112 1.06 -44.75 -11.54
C THR A 112 0.71 -43.44 -12.26
N ALA A 113 1.40 -42.34 -11.96
CA ALA A 113 1.21 -41.06 -12.64
C ALA A 113 1.53 -41.14 -14.14
N GLU A 114 2.60 -41.86 -14.49
CA GLU A 114 2.99 -42.11 -15.89
C GLU A 114 1.90 -42.90 -16.64
N ILE A 115 1.38 -43.98 -16.04
CA ILE A 115 0.31 -44.82 -16.61
C ILE A 115 -0.98 -44.01 -16.81
N LEU A 116 -1.38 -43.20 -15.84
CA LEU A 116 -2.59 -42.38 -15.91
C LEU A 116 -2.52 -41.34 -17.04
N THR A 117 -1.34 -40.75 -17.25
CA THR A 117 -1.07 -39.82 -18.35
C THR A 117 -1.18 -40.51 -19.70
N ARG A 118 -0.49 -41.64 -19.88
CA ARG A 118 -0.52 -42.42 -21.12
C ARG A 118 -1.93 -42.93 -21.46
N SER A 119 -2.78 -43.13 -20.45
CA SER A 119 -4.17 -43.58 -20.64
C SER A 119 -5.16 -42.47 -21.07
N GLY A 120 -4.73 -41.21 -21.14
CA GLY A 120 -5.57 -40.08 -21.56
C GLY A 120 -6.70 -39.70 -20.58
N LYS A 121 -6.71 -40.28 -19.36
CA LYS A 121 -7.76 -40.08 -18.36
C LYS A 121 -7.67 -38.78 -17.56
N ILE A 122 -6.59 -38.01 -17.72
CA ILE A 122 -6.39 -36.71 -17.08
C ILE A 122 -6.16 -35.67 -18.18
N ALA A 123 -6.97 -34.61 -18.21
CA ALA A 123 -6.79 -33.50 -19.13
C ALA A 123 -5.47 -32.75 -18.84
N HIS A 124 -4.77 -32.33 -19.88
CA HIS A 124 -3.40 -31.77 -19.84
C HIS A 124 -3.26 -30.58 -18.86
N ASP A 125 -4.30 -29.75 -18.78
CA ASP A 125 -4.43 -28.59 -17.89
C ASP A 125 -4.59 -28.98 -16.40
N ARG A 126 -5.26 -30.10 -16.12
CA ARG A 126 -5.49 -30.61 -14.76
C ARG A 126 -4.27 -31.27 -14.14
N ILE A 127 -3.35 -31.80 -14.94
CA ILE A 127 -2.05 -32.34 -14.49
C ILE A 127 -1.22 -31.22 -13.84
N VAL A 128 -1.23 -30.04 -14.45
CA VAL A 128 -0.53 -28.85 -13.97
C VAL A 128 -1.16 -28.34 -12.66
N HIS A 129 -2.48 -28.39 -12.53
CA HIS A 129 -3.17 -27.95 -11.32
C HIS A 129 -3.03 -28.94 -10.14
N ALA A 130 -3.01 -30.25 -10.39
CA ALA A 130 -2.80 -31.28 -9.35
C ALA A 130 -1.39 -31.19 -8.73
N ALA A 131 -0.40 -30.78 -9.53
CA ALA A 131 0.96 -30.49 -9.09
C ALA A 131 1.06 -29.31 -8.10
N GLU A 132 0.05 -28.42 -8.08
CA GLU A 132 0.05 -27.22 -7.23
C GLU A 132 -0.57 -27.45 -5.84
N THR A 133 -1.41 -28.48 -5.67
CA THR A 133 -2.28 -28.62 -4.49
C THR A 133 -1.79 -29.56 -3.39
N ASN A 134 -0.72 -30.34 -3.59
CA ASN A 134 -0.37 -31.42 -2.66
C ASN A 134 0.60 -31.01 -1.52
N SER A 135 0.29 -29.93 -0.81
CA SER A 135 1.10 -29.38 0.28
C SER A 135 0.87 -30.07 1.65
N THR A 136 -0.18 -30.87 1.80
CA THR A 136 -0.57 -31.43 3.11
C THR A 136 0.12 -32.77 3.45
N LEU A 137 0.66 -33.50 2.46
CA LEU A 137 1.35 -34.79 2.65
C LEU A 137 2.83 -34.63 3.03
N THR A 138 3.51 -33.66 2.42
CA THR A 138 4.95 -33.38 2.62
C THR A 138 5.28 -32.97 4.06
N ALA A 139 4.35 -32.29 4.74
CA ALA A 139 4.60 -31.69 6.05
C ALA A 139 4.52 -32.66 7.24
N ARG A 140 3.97 -33.87 7.08
CA ARG A 140 3.75 -34.81 8.20
C ARG A 140 4.61 -36.09 8.17
N LEU A 141 5.22 -36.42 7.02
CA LEU A 141 5.93 -37.69 6.80
C LEU A 141 7.33 -37.54 6.17
N ASP A 142 7.79 -36.30 5.97
CA ASP A 142 9.09 -36.00 5.35
C ASP A 142 9.27 -36.57 3.92
N LEU A 143 8.18 -36.81 3.18
CA LEU A 143 8.18 -37.38 1.82
C LEU A 143 8.23 -36.28 0.74
N GLN A 144 9.14 -36.38 -0.25
CA GLN A 144 9.31 -35.40 -1.34
C GLN A 144 8.32 -35.60 -2.52
N LEU A 145 7.05 -35.79 -2.21
CA LEU A 145 6.02 -36.24 -3.16
C LEU A 145 5.67 -35.31 -4.34
N PRO A 146 5.61 -33.97 -4.21
CA PRO A 146 5.23 -33.08 -5.32
C PRO A 146 6.24 -33.06 -6.47
N VAL A 147 7.49 -33.42 -6.19
CA VAL A 147 8.64 -33.36 -7.11
C VAL A 147 8.62 -34.54 -8.09
N ASN A 148 8.17 -35.70 -7.61
CA ASN A 148 8.30 -36.99 -8.28
C ASN A 148 7.09 -37.29 -9.20
N VAL A 149 5.88 -36.97 -8.75
CA VAL A 149 4.63 -37.19 -9.52
C VAL A 149 4.60 -36.33 -10.81
N VAL A 150 5.10 -35.10 -10.74
CA VAL A 150 5.20 -34.18 -11.89
C VAL A 150 6.20 -34.69 -12.93
N GLU A 151 7.28 -35.33 -12.49
CA GLU A 151 8.26 -35.93 -13.39
C GLU A 151 7.68 -37.10 -14.18
N GLY A 152 6.90 -37.99 -13.52
CA GLY A 152 6.21 -39.09 -14.19
C GLY A 152 5.24 -38.62 -15.27
N HIS A 153 4.51 -37.52 -15.01
CA HIS A 153 3.65 -36.89 -16.00
C HIS A 153 4.46 -36.29 -17.18
N LEU A 154 5.54 -35.54 -16.91
CA LEU A 154 6.38 -34.92 -17.95
C LEU A 154 7.10 -35.95 -18.83
N ARG A 155 7.60 -37.04 -18.25
CA ARG A 155 8.21 -38.17 -18.98
C ARG A 155 7.20 -38.82 -19.90
N ALA A 156 5.99 -39.11 -19.41
CA ALA A 156 4.92 -39.65 -20.25
C ALA A 156 4.60 -38.70 -21.41
N LEU A 157 4.32 -37.42 -21.11
CA LEU A 157 3.95 -36.39 -22.08
C LEU A 157 4.97 -36.23 -23.21
N LEU A 158 6.25 -36.07 -22.85
CA LEU A 158 7.32 -35.92 -23.84
C LEU A 158 7.55 -37.20 -24.67
N THR A 159 7.23 -38.37 -24.12
CA THR A 159 7.38 -39.65 -24.83
C THR A 159 6.21 -39.96 -25.74
N THR A 160 4.97 -39.67 -25.32
CA THR A 160 3.75 -39.99 -26.09
C THR A 160 3.38 -38.95 -27.13
N GLU A 161 3.74 -37.69 -26.93
CA GLU A 161 3.46 -36.58 -27.85
C GLU A 161 4.80 -35.99 -28.35
N PRO A 162 5.40 -36.54 -29.42
CA PRO A 162 6.72 -36.11 -29.88
C PRO A 162 6.76 -34.66 -30.40
N GLU A 163 5.63 -34.13 -30.86
CA GLU A 163 5.51 -32.73 -31.33
C GLU A 163 5.04 -31.75 -30.24
N ILE A 164 4.87 -32.21 -28.99
CA ILE A 164 4.48 -31.31 -27.91
C ILE A 164 5.61 -30.32 -27.61
N VAL A 165 5.29 -29.03 -27.72
CA VAL A 165 6.19 -27.94 -27.34
C VAL A 165 5.84 -27.50 -25.92
N ILE A 166 6.73 -27.78 -24.97
CA ILE A 166 6.62 -27.36 -23.57
C ILE A 166 7.42 -26.08 -23.38
N GLY A 167 6.72 -24.94 -23.41
CA GLY A 167 7.35 -23.62 -23.42
C GLY A 167 7.73 -23.20 -24.84
N ASP A 168 8.96 -23.55 -25.26
CA ASP A 168 9.47 -23.39 -26.63
C ASP A 168 10.22 -24.65 -27.10
N GLU A 169 10.61 -24.69 -28.38
CA GLU A 169 11.24 -25.85 -29.00
C GLU A 169 12.58 -26.20 -28.33
N ASP A 170 13.41 -25.20 -28.04
CA ASP A 170 14.73 -25.39 -27.42
C ASP A 170 14.64 -25.93 -25.99
N MET A 171 13.69 -25.42 -25.19
CA MET A 171 13.42 -25.91 -23.85
C MET A 171 12.84 -27.33 -23.85
N THR A 172 11.98 -27.63 -24.81
CA THR A 172 11.43 -28.98 -25.01
C THR A 172 12.55 -29.97 -25.31
N VAL A 173 13.51 -29.58 -26.17
CA VAL A 173 14.70 -30.39 -26.48
C VAL A 173 15.58 -30.58 -25.24
N ALA A 174 15.83 -29.52 -24.47
CA ALA A 174 16.61 -29.61 -23.23
C ALA A 174 15.95 -30.48 -22.16
N LEU A 175 14.63 -30.39 -22.00
CA LEU A 175 13.86 -31.26 -21.09
C LEU A 175 13.92 -32.72 -21.52
N ARG A 176 13.83 -33.01 -22.83
CA ARG A 176 14.00 -34.37 -23.37
C ARG A 176 15.40 -34.92 -23.07
N GLN A 177 16.44 -34.12 -23.28
CA GLN A 177 17.83 -34.52 -23.01
C GLN A 177 18.07 -34.76 -21.51
N LEU A 178 17.59 -33.87 -20.66
CA LEU A 178 17.77 -33.92 -19.20
C LEU A 178 17.03 -35.10 -18.58
N LEU A 179 15.78 -35.36 -18.99
CA LEU A 179 15.00 -36.48 -18.47
C LEU A 179 15.51 -37.83 -19.02
N ASN A 180 16.04 -37.89 -20.24
CA ASN A 180 16.61 -39.12 -20.80
C ASN A 180 18.03 -39.44 -20.29
N ASN A 181 18.65 -38.57 -19.49
CA ASN A 181 19.97 -38.81 -18.91
C ASN A 181 19.90 -39.87 -17.79
N ALA A 182 20.67 -40.96 -17.92
CA ALA A 182 20.69 -42.06 -16.96
C ALA A 182 21.26 -41.70 -15.57
N ASN A 183 22.03 -40.61 -15.47
CA ASN A 183 22.64 -40.14 -14.21
C ASN A 183 21.85 -38.98 -13.56
N TYR A 184 20.69 -38.65 -14.10
CA TYR A 184 19.83 -37.56 -13.64
C TYR A 184 19.35 -37.79 -12.18
N ARG A 185 19.45 -36.74 -11.34
CA ARG A 185 18.99 -36.75 -9.93
C ARG A 185 17.90 -35.69 -9.68
N PRO A 186 16.93 -35.94 -8.77
CA PRO A 186 15.74 -35.09 -8.57
C PRO A 186 15.98 -33.63 -8.17
N THR A 187 17.16 -33.29 -7.63
CA THR A 187 17.55 -31.93 -7.22
C THR A 187 17.75 -30.98 -8.41
N THR A 188 18.29 -31.46 -9.52
CA THR A 188 18.50 -30.71 -10.78
C THR A 188 17.18 -30.21 -11.39
N CYS A 189 16.09 -30.92 -11.08
CA CYS A 189 14.75 -30.61 -11.55
C CYS A 189 14.16 -29.33 -10.92
N ALA A 190 14.70 -28.81 -9.81
CA ALA A 190 14.21 -27.54 -9.26
C ALA A 190 14.44 -26.36 -10.24
N MET A 191 15.55 -26.38 -10.96
CA MET A 191 15.92 -25.36 -11.94
C MET A 191 15.23 -25.58 -13.29
N ALA A 192 15.15 -26.83 -13.75
CA ALA A 192 14.41 -27.19 -14.97
C ALA A 192 12.90 -26.93 -14.83
N ARG A 193 12.31 -27.20 -13.65
CA ARG A 193 10.92 -26.83 -13.32
C ARG A 193 10.73 -25.32 -13.24
N MET A 194 11.73 -24.56 -12.78
CA MET A 194 11.67 -23.10 -12.80
C MET A 194 11.61 -22.59 -14.24
N ALA A 195 12.48 -23.11 -15.11
CA ALA A 195 12.53 -22.76 -16.53
C ALA A 195 11.22 -23.13 -17.27
N ALA A 196 10.74 -24.36 -17.11
CA ALA A 196 9.49 -24.84 -17.70
C ALA A 196 8.27 -24.02 -17.21
N ARG A 197 8.24 -23.67 -15.92
CA ARG A 197 7.13 -22.90 -15.31
C ARG A 197 7.15 -21.42 -15.68
N MET A 198 8.30 -20.86 -16.01
CA MET A 198 8.41 -19.48 -16.51
C MET A 198 7.91 -19.34 -17.95
N GLN A 199 8.00 -20.40 -18.74
CA GLN A 199 7.59 -20.39 -20.14
C GLN A 199 6.14 -20.85 -20.36
N LEU A 200 5.66 -21.83 -19.58
CA LEU A 200 4.28 -22.32 -19.68
C LEU A 200 3.21 -21.26 -19.34
N ASN A 201 3.60 -20.13 -18.72
CA ASN A 201 2.65 -19.28 -18.03
C ASN A 201 2.70 -17.78 -18.32
N HIS A 202 3.40 -17.24 -19.33
CA HIS A 202 3.12 -15.92 -19.96
C HIS A 202 4.39 -15.23 -20.54
N ALA A 203 4.12 -14.26 -21.42
CA ALA A 203 4.99 -13.20 -21.93
C ALA A 203 5.59 -12.23 -20.87
N VAL A 204 5.92 -12.72 -19.66
CA VAL A 204 6.33 -11.93 -18.48
C VAL A 204 7.74 -11.35 -18.62
N LEU A 205 8.66 -12.06 -19.26
CA LEU A 205 10.01 -11.57 -19.55
C LEU A 205 10.09 -11.07 -21.00
N LEU A 206 10.83 -9.98 -21.25
CA LEU A 206 11.14 -9.58 -22.63
C LEU A 206 11.96 -10.68 -23.34
N PRO A 207 11.85 -10.83 -24.67
CA PRO A 207 12.61 -11.86 -25.42
C PRO A 207 14.11 -11.87 -25.13
N ARG A 208 14.70 -10.68 -24.88
CA ARG A 208 16.11 -10.52 -24.52
C ARG A 208 16.45 -11.02 -23.11
N SER A 209 15.56 -10.79 -22.14
CA SER A 209 15.69 -11.28 -20.76
C SER A 209 15.50 -12.80 -20.68
N ARG A 210 14.64 -13.36 -21.55
CA ARG A 210 14.50 -14.83 -21.72
C ARG A 210 15.78 -15.44 -22.30
N GLU A 211 16.36 -14.81 -23.32
CA GLU A 211 17.60 -15.29 -23.93
C GLU A 211 18.80 -15.21 -22.97
N GLN A 212 18.89 -14.15 -22.16
CA GLN A 212 19.88 -14.06 -21.09
C GLN A 212 19.68 -15.12 -20.00
N LEU A 213 18.43 -15.41 -19.62
CA LEU A 213 18.14 -16.49 -18.68
C LEU A 213 18.49 -17.86 -19.28
N ARG A 214 18.19 -18.08 -20.56
CA ARG A 214 18.54 -19.30 -21.31
C ARG A 214 20.05 -19.54 -21.29
N LEU A 215 20.84 -18.53 -21.65
CA LEU A 215 22.31 -18.58 -21.63
C LEU A 215 22.88 -18.76 -20.21
N LEU A 216 22.25 -18.19 -19.19
CA LEU A 216 22.65 -18.37 -17.79
C LEU A 216 22.36 -19.78 -17.28
N LEU A 217 21.23 -20.38 -17.70
CA LEU A 217 20.85 -21.75 -17.35
C LEU A 217 21.73 -22.79 -18.06
N GLU A 218 22.13 -22.54 -19.31
CA GLU A 218 23.10 -23.37 -20.05
C GLU A 218 24.49 -23.40 -19.41
N GLN A 219 24.84 -22.37 -18.62
CA GLN A 219 26.12 -22.25 -17.95
C GLN A 219 26.14 -22.85 -16.54
N LEU A 220 25.01 -23.35 -16.03
CA LEU A 220 24.94 -23.95 -14.70
C LEU A 220 25.63 -25.32 -14.66
N PRO A 221 26.32 -25.67 -13.55
CA PRO A 221 27.01 -26.95 -13.45
C PRO A 221 26.02 -28.12 -13.46
N GLU A 222 26.36 -29.20 -14.19
CA GLU A 222 25.53 -30.42 -14.34
C GLU A 222 25.24 -31.13 -13.01
N SER A 223 26.05 -30.85 -11.98
CA SER A 223 25.82 -31.24 -10.58
C SER A 223 26.36 -30.18 -9.62
N GLY A 224 25.62 -29.85 -8.56
CA GLY A 224 26.01 -28.89 -7.52
C GLY A 224 25.22 -27.58 -7.55
N THR A 225 25.53 -26.68 -6.62
CA THR A 225 24.90 -25.35 -6.49
C THR A 225 25.51 -24.38 -7.52
N PRO A 226 24.72 -23.49 -8.14
CA PRO A 226 25.25 -22.44 -9.02
C PRO A 226 26.37 -21.65 -8.34
N ALA A 227 27.42 -21.29 -9.08
CA ALA A 227 28.45 -20.42 -8.52
C ALA A 227 27.83 -19.07 -8.08
N PRO A 228 28.29 -18.45 -6.98
CA PRO A 228 27.74 -17.20 -6.46
C PRO A 228 27.64 -16.07 -7.50
N GLU A 229 28.52 -16.03 -8.50
CA GLU A 229 28.43 -15.08 -9.62
C GLU A 229 27.27 -15.39 -10.58
N GLN A 230 26.98 -16.67 -10.84
CA GLN A 230 25.82 -17.13 -11.60
C GLN A 230 24.53 -16.87 -10.82
N PHE A 231 24.56 -17.12 -9.51
CA PHE A 231 23.48 -16.78 -8.59
C PHE A 231 23.23 -15.26 -8.56
N ARG A 232 24.28 -14.43 -8.51
CA ARG A 232 24.17 -12.97 -8.54
C ARG A 232 23.66 -12.46 -9.89
N LYS A 233 24.01 -13.12 -11.01
CA LYS A 233 23.46 -12.81 -12.34
C LYS A 233 21.98 -13.17 -12.45
N ILE A 234 21.57 -14.31 -11.89
CA ILE A 234 20.16 -14.73 -11.81
C ILE A 234 19.37 -13.79 -10.88
N VAL A 235 19.90 -13.48 -9.69
CA VAL A 235 19.30 -12.54 -8.73
C VAL A 235 19.26 -11.12 -9.30
N ASN A 236 20.27 -10.66 -10.03
CA ASN A 236 20.25 -9.36 -10.69
C ASN A 236 19.25 -9.32 -11.86
N LEU A 237 19.10 -10.42 -12.61
CA LEU A 237 18.08 -10.53 -13.66
C LEU A 237 16.66 -10.43 -13.09
N PHE A 238 16.42 -10.97 -11.89
CA PHE A 238 15.11 -10.93 -11.22
C PHE A 238 14.88 -9.73 -10.29
N PHE A 239 15.95 -9.15 -9.73
CA PHE A 239 15.89 -8.21 -8.59
C PHE A 239 16.93 -7.07 -8.63
N GLY A 240 17.81 -7.01 -9.64
CA GLY A 240 18.86 -5.98 -9.73
C GLY A 240 18.27 -4.57 -9.92
N ALA A 241 18.97 -3.57 -9.40
CA ALA A 241 18.66 -2.16 -9.66
C ALA A 241 19.48 -1.68 -10.86
N GLY A 242 18.81 -1.28 -11.95
CA GLY A 242 19.44 -0.77 -13.16
C GLY A 242 18.45 -0.57 -14.31
N GLU A 243 18.92 0.09 -15.38
CA GLU A 243 18.18 0.47 -16.61
C GLU A 243 17.32 -0.65 -17.23
N THR A 244 17.61 -1.92 -16.92
CA THR A 244 16.86 -3.09 -17.40
C THR A 244 15.43 -3.21 -16.84
N GLN A 245 15.07 -2.50 -15.76
CA GLN A 245 13.72 -2.59 -15.16
C GLN A 245 12.68 -1.57 -15.67
N GLN A 246 13.05 -0.59 -16.52
CA GLN A 246 12.14 0.49 -16.92
C GLN A 246 10.95 0.05 -17.80
N THR A 247 10.91 -1.20 -18.26
CA THR A 247 9.80 -1.75 -19.06
C THR A 247 9.16 -3.03 -18.49
N GLU A 248 9.56 -3.48 -17.29
CA GLU A 248 9.11 -4.76 -16.70
C GLU A 248 8.23 -4.57 -15.43
N ASP A 249 7.36 -3.54 -15.41
CA ASP A 249 6.38 -3.28 -14.34
C ASP A 249 5.37 -4.43 -14.11
N GLN A 250 5.28 -5.39 -15.03
CA GLN A 250 4.33 -6.51 -14.97
C GLN A 250 4.84 -7.74 -14.19
N VAL A 251 6.12 -7.81 -13.83
CA VAL A 251 6.73 -8.99 -13.19
C VAL A 251 6.51 -9.02 -11.66
N PHE A 252 6.13 -7.89 -11.07
CA PHE A 252 6.15 -7.72 -9.61
C PHE A 252 5.06 -8.51 -8.87
N HIS A 253 3.89 -8.73 -9.49
CA HIS A 253 2.73 -9.36 -8.87
C HIS A 253 2.86 -10.88 -8.61
N HIS A 254 3.94 -11.51 -9.07
CA HIS A 254 4.12 -12.97 -9.00
C HIS A 254 5.37 -13.41 -8.22
N ARG A 255 5.95 -12.52 -7.40
CA ARG A 255 7.23 -12.76 -6.67
C ARG A 255 7.09 -13.58 -5.38
N GLU A 256 5.93 -13.57 -4.71
CA GLU A 256 5.72 -14.28 -3.44
C GLU A 256 5.95 -15.81 -3.51
N PRO A 257 5.48 -16.54 -4.54
CA PRO A 257 5.75 -17.97 -4.67
C PRO A 257 7.21 -18.29 -4.98
N LEU A 258 7.92 -17.40 -5.70
CA LEU A 258 9.34 -17.50 -6.00
C LEU A 258 10.20 -17.28 -4.75
N LEU A 259 9.85 -16.28 -3.93
CA LEU A 259 10.51 -15.97 -2.65
C LEU A 259 10.30 -17.08 -1.61
N ARG A 260 9.09 -17.67 -1.52
CA ARG A 260 8.85 -18.85 -0.66
C ARG A 260 9.72 -20.06 -1.04
N ARG A 261 10.02 -20.24 -2.32
CA ARG A 261 10.83 -21.36 -2.83
C ARG A 261 12.33 -21.13 -2.69
N LEU A 262 12.80 -19.89 -2.86
CA LEU A 262 14.17 -19.48 -2.51
C LEU A 262 14.44 -19.61 -1.00
N ALA A 263 13.47 -19.25 -0.15
CA ALA A 263 13.56 -19.44 1.30
C ALA A 263 13.58 -20.92 1.72
N ALA A 264 12.94 -21.81 0.95
CA ALA A 264 13.01 -23.25 1.17
C ALA A 264 14.40 -23.83 0.79
N ALA A 265 15.07 -23.26 -0.22
CA ALA A 265 16.44 -23.63 -0.60
C ALA A 265 17.51 -23.14 0.40
N LEU A 266 17.17 -22.16 1.25
CA LEU A 266 18.06 -21.55 2.26
C LEU A 266 17.81 -22.09 3.68
N SER A 267 17.27 -23.31 3.82
CA SER A 267 16.98 -23.89 5.15
C SER A 267 18.26 -24.14 5.98
N THR A 268 18.15 -24.18 7.31
CA THR A 268 19.25 -24.47 8.26
C THR A 268 19.95 -25.80 7.96
N GLN A 269 19.21 -26.79 7.42
CA GLN A 269 19.77 -28.04 6.93
C GLN A 269 20.64 -27.82 5.69
N CYS A 270 20.22 -26.95 4.75
CA CYS A 270 21.05 -26.54 3.62
C CYS A 270 22.28 -25.71 4.04
N LEU A 271 22.25 -24.99 5.16
CA LEU A 271 23.38 -24.18 5.67
C LEU A 271 24.41 -25.01 6.46
N LEU A 272 23.96 -25.99 7.25
CA LEU A 272 24.83 -26.97 7.95
C LEU A 272 25.45 -28.00 6.99
N GLU A 273 24.73 -28.32 5.90
CA GLU A 273 25.20 -29.20 4.83
C GLU A 273 25.89 -28.44 3.68
N SER A 274 25.82 -27.09 3.68
CA SER A 274 26.54 -26.24 2.73
C SER A 274 28.02 -26.25 3.07
N ASP A 275 28.79 -26.77 2.14
CA ASP A 275 30.25 -26.73 2.18
C ASP A 275 30.79 -25.42 1.57
N ASP A 276 29.95 -24.37 1.43
CA ASP A 276 30.30 -23.08 0.84
C ASP A 276 30.73 -22.04 1.91
N PRO A 277 32.01 -21.64 1.93
CA PRO A 277 32.51 -20.63 2.85
C PRO A 277 31.88 -19.25 2.64
N GLN A 278 31.51 -18.86 1.42
CA GLN A 278 30.99 -17.51 1.14
C GLN A 278 29.60 -17.28 1.75
N LEU A 279 28.83 -18.35 1.94
CA LEU A 279 27.53 -18.30 2.59
C LEU A 279 27.64 -18.03 4.10
N LEU A 280 28.65 -18.63 4.76
CA LEU A 280 28.96 -18.36 6.16
C LEU A 280 29.49 -16.93 6.36
N GLU A 281 30.35 -16.46 5.44
CA GLU A 281 30.81 -15.07 5.41
C GLU A 281 29.65 -14.08 5.31
N PHE A 282 28.70 -14.33 4.40
CA PHE A 282 27.51 -13.52 4.26
C PHE A 282 26.69 -13.46 5.55
N CYS A 283 26.48 -14.59 6.23
CA CYS A 283 25.75 -14.62 7.50
C CYS A 283 26.45 -13.80 8.59
N ILE A 284 27.77 -13.93 8.71
CA ILE A 284 28.58 -13.22 9.71
C ILE A 284 28.56 -11.71 9.46
N LEU A 285 28.82 -11.27 8.22
CA LEU A 285 28.82 -9.85 7.85
C LEU A 285 27.43 -9.24 8.07
N THR A 286 26.38 -9.95 7.65
CA THR A 286 24.98 -9.52 7.82
C THR A 286 24.62 -9.30 9.29
N LEU A 287 25.05 -10.20 10.19
CA LEU A 287 24.82 -10.06 11.62
C LEU A 287 25.57 -8.86 12.22
N LEU A 288 26.84 -8.67 11.84
CA LEU A 288 27.69 -7.59 12.34
C LEU A 288 27.16 -6.22 11.90
N ASP A 289 26.89 -6.05 10.60
CA ASP A 289 26.50 -4.78 10.00
C ASP A 289 25.14 -4.27 10.48
N ASN A 290 24.24 -5.19 10.87
CA ASN A 290 22.85 -4.86 11.22
C ASN A 290 22.54 -4.90 12.71
N SER A 291 23.51 -5.32 13.53
CA SER A 291 23.40 -5.44 14.99
C SER A 291 22.82 -4.19 15.65
N ARG A 292 23.29 -3.00 15.26
CA ARG A 292 22.81 -1.70 15.78
C ARG A 292 21.37 -1.39 15.40
N ARG A 293 21.00 -1.61 14.14
CA ARG A 293 19.64 -1.34 13.63
C ARG A 293 18.60 -2.24 14.29
N MET A 294 18.92 -3.54 14.41
CA MET A 294 18.09 -4.51 15.13
C MET A 294 17.88 -4.07 16.58
N MET A 295 18.94 -3.63 17.24
CA MET A 295 18.91 -3.17 18.62
C MET A 295 18.05 -1.91 18.81
N LYS A 296 18.18 -0.90 17.94
CA LYS A 296 17.33 0.31 17.94
C LYS A 296 15.84 -0.06 17.91
N GLY A 297 15.46 -0.91 16.97
CA GLY A 297 14.07 -1.32 16.76
C GLY A 297 13.50 -2.13 17.94
N ALA A 298 14.33 -2.97 18.57
CA ALA A 298 13.91 -3.69 19.78
C ALA A 298 13.81 -2.73 20.99
N MET A 299 14.77 -1.84 21.20
CA MET A 299 14.73 -0.87 22.30
C MET A 299 13.50 0.02 22.24
N MET A 300 13.12 0.51 21.06
CA MET A 300 11.90 1.31 20.86
C MET A 300 10.61 0.59 21.29
N ARG A 301 10.58 -0.75 21.31
CA ARG A 301 9.41 -1.53 21.79
C ARG A 301 9.38 -1.69 23.30
N HIS A 302 10.51 -1.53 23.97
CA HIS A 302 10.66 -1.72 25.42
C HIS A 302 10.79 -0.40 26.20
N ILE A 303 10.88 0.74 25.51
CA ILE A 303 10.86 2.08 26.10
C ILE A 303 9.42 2.60 26.15
N PRO A 304 9.00 3.32 27.22
CA PRO A 304 7.68 3.92 27.29
C PRO A 304 7.38 4.84 26.09
N PRO A 305 6.11 4.94 25.66
CA PRO A 305 5.72 5.89 24.62
C PRO A 305 6.18 7.31 24.98
N TYR A 306 6.72 8.05 24.00
CA TYR A 306 7.18 9.45 24.11
C TYR A 306 8.51 9.71 24.82
N GLU A 307 9.23 8.68 25.29
CA GLU A 307 10.61 8.85 25.75
C GLU A 307 11.62 8.67 24.59
N PRO A 308 12.52 9.63 24.36
CA PRO A 308 13.55 9.50 23.34
C PRO A 308 14.63 8.49 23.77
N LEU A 309 15.25 7.81 22.79
CA LEU A 309 16.44 7.00 23.03
C LEU A 309 17.58 7.89 23.58
N PRO A 310 18.36 7.42 24.57
CA PRO A 310 19.54 8.14 25.06
C PRO A 310 20.51 8.43 23.91
N PRO A 311 21.11 9.63 23.80
CA PRO A 311 21.99 9.99 22.67
C PRO A 311 23.18 9.04 22.47
N ASP A 312 23.63 8.39 23.54
CA ASP A 312 24.77 7.47 23.61
C ASP A 312 24.39 5.98 23.51
N TRP A 313 23.10 5.67 23.32
CA TRP A 313 22.60 4.28 23.28
C TRP A 313 23.36 3.33 22.32
N PRO A 314 23.89 3.76 21.15
CA PRO A 314 24.61 2.84 20.25
C PRO A 314 25.89 2.28 20.88
N GLU A 315 26.47 3.01 21.83
CA GLU A 315 27.73 2.69 22.48
C GLU A 315 27.51 2.07 23.86
N SER A 316 26.50 2.55 24.61
CA SER A 316 26.19 2.05 25.94
C SER A 316 25.34 0.78 25.95
N CYS A 317 24.65 0.48 24.85
CA CYS A 317 23.60 -0.55 24.79
C CYS A 317 23.69 -1.47 23.54
N PRO A 318 24.84 -2.07 23.18
CA PRO A 318 24.99 -2.85 21.95
C PRO A 318 24.33 -4.25 22.01
N LEU A 319 24.01 -4.82 20.84
CA LEU A 319 23.52 -6.21 20.71
C LEU A 319 24.62 -7.24 21.05
N LEU A 320 25.82 -7.03 20.50
CA LEU A 320 27.03 -7.83 20.74
C LEU A 320 28.04 -6.99 21.51
N LEU A 321 28.65 -7.53 22.56
CA LEU A 321 29.77 -6.88 23.24
C LEU A 321 31.02 -6.89 22.36
N ALA A 322 31.96 -5.97 22.60
CA ALA A 322 33.19 -5.85 21.81
C ALA A 322 33.97 -7.18 21.69
N GLU A 323 34.02 -7.97 22.76
CA GLU A 323 34.65 -9.30 22.78
C GLU A 323 33.91 -10.33 21.92
N GLN A 324 32.57 -10.31 21.93
CA GLN A 324 31.71 -11.20 21.14
C GLN A 324 31.79 -10.83 19.66
N GLU A 325 31.79 -9.53 19.36
CA GLU A 325 31.95 -9.00 18.01
C GLU A 325 33.34 -9.36 17.45
N ALA A 326 34.40 -9.25 18.25
CA ALA A 326 35.75 -9.67 17.87
C ALA A 326 35.84 -11.18 17.64
N ALA A 327 35.22 -11.99 18.49
CA ALA A 327 35.17 -13.45 18.33
C ALA A 327 34.42 -13.86 17.04
N ILE A 328 33.29 -13.22 16.73
CA ILE A 328 32.53 -13.47 15.50
C ILE A 328 33.32 -13.01 14.28
N LYS A 329 34.00 -11.85 14.33
CA LYS A 329 34.88 -11.37 13.26
C LYS A 329 36.07 -12.31 13.01
N SER A 330 36.58 -12.99 14.03
CA SER A 330 37.69 -13.96 13.89
C SER A 330 37.33 -15.20 13.07
N LEU A 331 36.05 -15.41 12.79
CA LEU A 331 35.56 -16.46 11.88
C LEU A 331 35.66 -16.05 10.41
N LEU A 332 36.12 -14.82 10.12
CA LEU A 332 36.38 -14.30 8.78
C LEU A 332 37.90 -14.28 8.47
N PRO A 333 38.33 -14.65 7.25
CA PRO A 333 37.53 -15.31 6.22
C PRO A 333 37.18 -16.75 6.64
N PRO A 334 36.02 -17.27 6.24
CA PRO A 334 35.62 -18.62 6.61
C PRO A 334 36.56 -19.67 6.03
N ALA A 335 36.75 -20.75 6.78
CA ALA A 335 37.63 -21.85 6.38
C ALA A 335 37.19 -22.48 5.04
N THR A 336 38.12 -23.05 4.28
CA THR A 336 37.85 -23.52 2.91
C THR A 336 37.43 -24.98 2.80
N THR A 337 37.43 -25.73 3.91
CA THR A 337 37.05 -27.14 3.93
C THR A 337 35.71 -27.34 4.63
N SER A 338 34.86 -28.21 4.08
CA SER A 338 33.53 -28.58 4.59
C SER A 338 33.48 -28.77 6.10
N GLN A 339 34.43 -29.53 6.65
CA GLN A 339 34.49 -29.84 8.08
C GLN A 339 34.88 -28.62 8.94
N ALA A 340 35.70 -27.71 8.41
CA ALA A 340 36.10 -26.49 9.10
C ALA A 340 35.04 -25.37 9.01
N ILE A 341 34.26 -25.33 7.91
CA ILE A 341 33.09 -24.45 7.74
C ILE A 341 32.03 -24.80 8.78
N ARG A 342 31.68 -26.09 8.89
CA ARG A 342 30.73 -26.58 9.90
C ARG A 342 31.17 -26.27 11.33
N ARG A 343 32.47 -26.43 11.63
CA ARG A 343 33.03 -26.02 12.94
C ARG A 343 32.93 -24.51 13.18
N SER A 344 33.07 -23.68 12.15
CA SER A 344 32.96 -22.22 12.25
C SER A 344 31.51 -21.77 12.45
N PHE A 345 30.55 -22.44 11.81
CA PHE A 345 29.12 -22.23 12.07
C PHE A 345 28.72 -22.62 13.50
N VAL A 346 29.20 -23.77 14.01
CA VAL A 346 28.99 -24.18 15.40
C VAL A 346 29.59 -23.16 16.38
N LYS A 347 30.80 -22.64 16.11
CA LYS A 347 31.39 -21.57 16.91
C LYS A 347 30.57 -20.28 16.91
N LEU A 348 30.06 -19.85 15.76
CA LEU A 348 29.17 -18.68 15.66
C LEU A 348 27.92 -18.86 16.53
N HIS A 349 27.31 -20.04 16.44
CA HIS A 349 26.16 -20.42 17.25
C HIS A 349 26.47 -20.37 18.75
N ASP A 350 27.57 -20.98 19.18
CA ASP A 350 27.97 -21.04 20.59
C ASP A 350 28.22 -19.65 21.19
N ILE A 351 28.87 -18.75 20.45
CA ILE A 351 29.09 -17.35 20.88
C ILE A 351 27.75 -16.63 21.15
N LEU A 352 26.75 -16.83 20.28
CA LEU A 352 25.44 -16.19 20.41
C LEU A 352 24.63 -16.80 21.56
N LEU A 353 24.72 -18.11 21.76
CA LEU A 353 24.08 -18.80 22.87
C LEU A 353 24.68 -18.41 24.22
N GLU A 354 26.00 -18.25 24.31
CA GLU A 354 26.68 -17.74 25.49
C GLU A 354 26.29 -16.29 25.79
N ALA A 355 26.19 -15.44 24.76
CA ALA A 355 25.73 -14.07 24.89
C ALA A 355 24.31 -13.97 25.47
N LEU A 356 23.42 -14.88 25.07
CA LEU A 356 22.07 -14.97 25.59
C LEU A 356 22.05 -15.43 27.07
N LYS A 357 22.88 -16.41 27.42
CA LYS A 357 22.98 -16.96 28.79
C LYS A 357 23.61 -15.97 29.79
N ALA A 358 24.52 -15.11 29.33
CA ALA A 358 25.20 -14.12 30.17
C ALA A 358 24.32 -12.95 30.65
N LEU A 359 23.06 -12.85 30.20
CA LEU A 359 22.15 -11.76 30.56
C LEU A 359 21.47 -11.98 31.92
N PRO A 360 21.59 -11.04 32.88
CA PRO A 360 21.04 -11.19 34.22
C PRO A 360 19.50 -11.31 34.19
N PRO A 361 18.90 -12.27 34.91
CA PRO A 361 17.45 -12.46 34.91
C PRO A 361 16.75 -11.31 35.65
N GLY A 362 15.77 -10.68 34.98
CA GLY A 362 14.75 -9.85 35.62
C GLY A 362 15.21 -8.49 36.20
N LEU A 363 15.40 -7.49 35.35
CA LEU A 363 15.40 -6.08 35.76
C LEU A 363 14.51 -5.27 34.79
N ASN A 364 13.74 -4.32 35.32
CA ASN A 364 12.88 -3.38 34.58
C ASN A 364 13.70 -2.35 33.77
N ALA A 365 14.67 -2.83 32.99
CA ALA A 365 15.51 -2.02 32.14
C ALA A 365 15.18 -2.35 30.66
N PRO A 366 14.90 -1.35 29.81
CA PRO A 366 14.55 -1.57 28.41
C PRO A 366 15.65 -2.29 27.61
N TRP A 367 16.91 -2.00 27.89
CA TRP A 367 18.05 -2.55 27.17
C TRP A 367 18.24 -4.08 27.36
N PRO A 368 18.35 -4.63 28.59
CA PRO A 368 18.52 -6.07 28.78
C PRO A 368 17.38 -6.90 28.17
N ASN A 369 16.15 -6.36 28.19
CA ASN A 369 14.98 -7.04 27.64
C ASN A 369 14.99 -7.05 26.10
N ALA A 370 15.28 -5.90 25.48
CA ALA A 370 15.45 -5.80 24.03
C ALA A 370 16.59 -6.71 23.52
N ARG A 371 17.73 -6.73 24.22
CA ARG A 371 18.88 -7.56 23.88
C ARG A 371 18.58 -9.05 24.03
N ARG A 372 17.91 -9.45 25.12
CA ARG A 372 17.48 -10.83 25.38
C ARG A 372 16.52 -11.32 24.31
N GLU A 373 15.52 -10.51 23.95
CA GLU A 373 14.55 -10.83 22.91
C GLU A 373 15.26 -11.12 21.57
N LEU A 374 16.15 -10.22 21.13
CA LEU A 374 16.86 -10.36 19.87
C LEU A 374 17.81 -11.55 19.85
N LEU A 375 18.63 -11.73 20.89
CA LEU A 375 19.55 -12.87 20.97
C LEU A 375 18.78 -14.21 21.03
N ALA A 376 17.67 -14.28 21.75
CA ALA A 376 16.82 -15.47 21.78
C ALA A 376 16.21 -15.78 20.41
N GLN A 377 15.78 -14.76 19.67
CA GLN A 377 15.26 -14.93 18.30
C GLN A 377 16.35 -15.38 17.32
N ILE A 378 17.57 -14.82 17.44
CA ILE A 378 18.72 -15.19 16.61
C ILE A 378 19.14 -16.64 16.88
N VAL A 379 19.33 -17.00 18.14
CA VAL A 379 19.70 -18.36 18.56
C VAL A 379 18.63 -19.36 18.11
N LYS A 380 17.34 -19.05 18.35
CA LYS A 380 16.23 -19.90 17.89
C LYS A 380 16.21 -20.09 16.37
N ALA A 381 16.50 -19.03 15.60
CA ALA A 381 16.58 -19.11 14.14
C ALA A 381 17.75 -19.97 13.64
N LEU A 382 18.82 -20.09 14.43
CA LEU A 382 19.98 -20.95 14.16
C LEU A 382 19.78 -22.40 14.65
N GLU A 383 19.04 -22.62 15.75
CA GLU A 383 18.84 -23.92 16.41
C GLU A 383 17.68 -24.76 15.84
N ASP A 384 16.58 -24.12 15.41
CA ASP A 384 15.36 -24.81 14.97
C ASP A 384 15.64 -25.64 13.70
N SER A 385 16.02 -26.90 13.92
CA SER A 385 16.36 -27.91 12.92
C SER A 385 15.27 -28.98 12.75
N GLY A 386 14.07 -28.76 13.31
CA GLY A 386 12.99 -29.75 13.23
C GLY A 386 11.59 -29.26 13.57
N GLY A 387 11.37 -27.96 13.78
CA GLY A 387 10.06 -27.37 14.05
C GLY A 387 9.70 -26.34 12.98
N ILE A 388 8.42 -26.25 12.62
CA ILE A 388 7.92 -25.23 11.69
C ILE A 388 8.07 -23.85 12.34
N LEU A 389 9.20 -23.19 12.12
CA LEU A 389 9.21 -21.73 11.99
C LEU A 389 8.48 -21.40 10.68
N PRO A 390 7.41 -20.57 10.70
CA PRO A 390 6.78 -20.09 9.47
C PRO A 390 7.84 -19.54 8.52
N SER A 391 7.69 -19.75 7.22
CA SER A 391 8.64 -19.23 6.20
C SER A 391 8.93 -17.74 6.38
N VAL A 392 7.99 -17.00 6.97
CA VAL A 392 8.04 -15.58 7.33
C VAL A 392 9.05 -15.25 8.43
N GLU A 393 9.23 -16.08 9.47
CA GLU A 393 10.20 -15.80 10.56
C GLU A 393 11.65 -16.11 10.12
N ARG A 394 11.84 -17.09 9.23
CA ARG A 394 13.13 -17.36 8.56
C ARG A 394 13.49 -16.29 7.53
N LEU A 395 12.49 -15.82 6.77
CA LEU A 395 12.60 -14.62 5.94
C LEU A 395 12.95 -13.41 6.80
N ARG A 396 12.33 -13.25 7.98
CA ARG A 396 12.70 -12.20 8.93
C ARG A 396 14.17 -12.33 9.31
N PHE A 397 14.72 -13.49 9.66
CA PHE A 397 16.15 -13.61 10.00
C PHE A 397 17.10 -13.15 8.87
N PHE A 398 16.97 -13.70 7.65
CA PHE A 398 17.87 -13.38 6.53
C PHE A 398 17.60 -12.03 5.86
N LEU A 399 16.38 -11.53 5.98
CA LEU A 399 15.96 -10.28 5.38
C LEU A 399 15.75 -9.18 6.42
N THR A 400 15.88 -9.36 7.74
CA THR A 400 15.71 -8.26 8.75
C THR A 400 16.54 -7.04 8.39
N PRO A 401 17.81 -7.17 7.99
CA PRO A 401 18.60 -6.08 7.42
C PRO A 401 17.92 -5.37 6.25
N PHE A 402 17.45 -6.15 5.28
CA PHE A 402 16.78 -5.70 4.06
C PHE A 402 15.35 -5.21 4.29
N THR A 403 14.66 -5.75 5.29
CA THR A 403 13.31 -5.35 5.68
C THR A 403 13.40 -4.10 6.51
N ILE A 404 14.41 -3.88 7.35
CA ILE A 404 14.65 -2.58 8.02
C ILE A 404 15.04 -1.50 6.99
N GLU A 405 15.84 -1.82 5.97
CA GLU A 405 16.08 -0.93 4.82
C GLU A 405 14.84 -0.77 3.90
N CYS A 406 13.83 -1.63 4.04
CA CYS A 406 12.58 -1.58 3.28
C CYS A 406 11.33 -1.30 4.14
N LEU A 407 11.47 -0.96 5.44
CA LEU A 407 10.39 -1.09 6.44
C LEU A 407 9.46 0.10 6.55
N THR A 408 9.46 0.99 5.57
CA THR A 408 8.46 2.06 5.55
C THR A 408 7.84 2.31 4.17
N PRO A 409 8.48 2.03 3.01
CA PRO A 409 7.77 2.19 1.73
C PRO A 409 7.09 0.94 1.15
N LYS A 410 7.51 -0.31 1.48
CA LYS A 410 7.25 -1.48 0.60
C LYS A 410 6.24 -2.52 1.09
N LEU A 411 5.75 -2.44 2.34
CA LEU A 411 4.73 -3.38 2.85
C LEU A 411 3.34 -3.16 2.22
N GLY A 412 3.10 -2.00 1.59
CA GLY A 412 1.86 -1.68 0.89
C GLY A 412 1.77 -2.26 -0.53
N VAL A 413 2.87 -2.80 -1.08
CA VAL A 413 2.89 -3.33 -2.47
C VAL A 413 1.96 -4.53 -2.67
N VAL A 414 1.69 -5.29 -1.60
CA VAL A 414 0.78 -6.43 -1.59
C VAL A 414 -0.21 -6.25 -0.44
N THR A 415 -1.48 -6.58 -0.66
CA THR A 415 -2.55 -6.52 0.35
C THR A 415 -3.09 -7.92 0.65
N ARG A 416 -4.04 -8.04 1.59
CA ARG A 416 -4.59 -9.32 2.08
C ARG A 416 -3.56 -10.17 2.84
N LYS A 417 -2.59 -9.52 3.45
CA LYS A 417 -1.56 -10.19 4.24
C LYS A 417 -2.17 -10.70 5.56
N PRO A 418 -1.57 -11.71 6.20
CA PRO A 418 -1.91 -12.04 7.59
C PRO A 418 -1.68 -10.85 8.53
N LEU A 419 -2.46 -10.74 9.60
CA LEU A 419 -2.30 -9.69 10.62
C LEU A 419 -0.85 -9.62 11.16
N SER A 420 -0.18 -10.77 11.29
CA SER A 420 1.21 -10.88 11.77
C SER A 420 2.26 -10.23 10.85
N VAL A 421 1.90 -9.87 9.62
CA VAL A 421 2.76 -9.14 8.66
C VAL A 421 2.05 -7.89 8.14
N CYS A 422 1.41 -7.16 9.07
CA CYS A 422 0.71 -5.91 8.78
C CYS A 422 -0.43 -6.11 7.75
N GLY A 423 -1.23 -7.15 7.95
CA GLY A 423 -2.52 -7.31 7.28
C GLY A 423 -3.60 -6.45 7.93
N SER A 424 -4.73 -6.26 7.25
CA SER A 424 -5.91 -5.61 7.82
C SER A 424 -6.75 -6.59 8.65
N GLU A 425 -7.26 -6.11 9.79
CA GLU A 425 -8.12 -6.89 10.69
C GLU A 425 -9.52 -7.13 10.12
N LEU A 426 -10.09 -6.15 9.40
CA LEU A 426 -11.45 -6.27 8.84
C LEU A 426 -11.50 -7.16 7.59
N ARG A 427 -10.35 -7.58 7.06
CA ARG A 427 -10.27 -8.28 5.77
C ARG A 427 -11.20 -9.50 5.63
N PRO A 428 -11.37 -10.38 6.64
CA PRO A 428 -12.23 -11.57 6.50
C PRO A 428 -13.70 -11.23 6.19
N GLU A 429 -14.24 -10.16 6.76
CA GLU A 429 -15.64 -9.74 6.61
C GLU A 429 -15.83 -8.51 5.72
N ALA A 430 -14.75 -7.88 5.24
CA ALA A 430 -14.74 -6.62 4.48
C ALA A 430 -15.79 -6.53 3.36
N MET A 431 -15.92 -7.60 2.57
CA MET A 431 -16.87 -7.66 1.45
C MET A 431 -18.33 -7.68 1.94
N ALA A 432 -18.61 -8.42 3.01
CA ALA A 432 -19.93 -8.46 3.62
C ALA A 432 -20.27 -7.13 4.32
N ALA A 433 -19.28 -6.52 4.98
CA ALA A 433 -19.43 -5.20 5.60
C ALA A 433 -19.72 -4.10 4.55
N GLY A 434 -19.03 -4.14 3.40
CA GLY A 434 -19.30 -3.23 2.27
C GLY A 434 -20.72 -3.39 1.71
N ALA A 435 -21.16 -4.64 1.50
CA ALA A 435 -22.51 -4.93 1.03
C ALA A 435 -23.59 -4.49 2.02
N LEU A 436 -23.35 -4.71 3.32
CA LEU A 436 -24.22 -4.23 4.39
C LEU A 436 -24.35 -2.70 4.33
N ALA A 437 -23.22 -1.97 4.28
CA ALA A 437 -23.22 -0.52 4.19
C ALA A 437 -23.97 -0.01 2.93
N ALA A 438 -23.79 -0.67 1.78
CA ALA A 438 -24.49 -0.32 0.55
C ALA A 438 -26.01 -0.52 0.68
N LEU A 439 -26.44 -1.65 1.25
CA LEU A 439 -27.85 -1.94 1.53
C LEU A 439 -28.46 -0.92 2.50
N GLU A 440 -27.78 -0.64 3.61
CA GLU A 440 -28.25 0.34 4.59
C GLU A 440 -28.41 1.72 3.95
N THR A 441 -27.41 2.16 3.17
CA THR A 441 -27.45 3.45 2.46
C THR A 441 -28.59 3.50 1.45
N PHE A 442 -28.78 2.41 0.69
CA PHE A 442 -29.89 2.27 -0.26
C PHE A 442 -31.24 2.41 0.44
N PHE A 443 -31.51 1.65 1.51
CA PHE A 443 -32.78 1.71 2.22
C PHE A 443 -32.99 3.05 2.93
N ARG A 444 -31.95 3.67 3.50
CA ARG A 444 -32.02 5.04 4.06
C ARG A 444 -32.43 6.04 2.98
N SER A 445 -31.86 5.95 1.77
CA SER A 445 -32.22 6.82 0.64
C SER A 445 -33.68 6.66 0.18
N ARG A 446 -34.31 5.54 0.54
CA ARG A 446 -35.72 5.20 0.26
C ARG A 446 -36.65 5.43 1.46
N GLY A 447 -36.18 6.10 2.52
CA GLY A 447 -36.99 6.49 3.67
C GLY A 447 -36.97 5.53 4.87
N ALA A 448 -36.08 4.54 4.90
CA ALA A 448 -35.93 3.67 6.07
C ALA A 448 -35.36 4.44 7.29
N PRO A 449 -35.66 4.01 8.54
CA PRO A 449 -35.13 4.65 9.75
C PRO A 449 -33.61 4.72 9.76
N ARG A 450 -33.04 5.87 10.11
CA ARG A 450 -31.58 6.09 10.12
C ARG A 450 -30.81 5.06 10.96
N ASN A 451 -31.35 4.69 12.11
CA ASN A 451 -30.63 3.91 13.11
C ASN A 451 -30.72 2.40 12.88
N ARG A 452 -31.72 1.93 12.11
CA ARG A 452 -31.99 0.51 11.85
C ARG A 452 -32.65 0.31 10.48
N PRO A 453 -31.95 0.60 9.37
CA PRO A 453 -32.55 0.60 8.04
C PRO A 453 -32.90 -0.80 7.52
N LEU A 454 -32.33 -1.87 8.09
CA LEU A 454 -32.58 -3.26 7.68
C LEU A 454 -33.54 -4.03 8.59
N ALA A 455 -33.97 -3.43 9.71
CA ALA A 455 -34.76 -4.14 10.70
C ALA A 455 -36.11 -4.62 10.12
N GLY A 456 -36.40 -5.91 10.31
CA GLY A 456 -37.62 -6.57 9.85
C GLY A 456 -37.61 -7.04 8.39
N LEU A 457 -36.64 -6.58 7.58
CA LEU A 457 -36.48 -6.99 6.18
C LEU A 457 -36.07 -8.47 6.09
N THR A 458 -36.54 -9.15 5.05
CA THR A 458 -36.26 -10.56 4.79
C THR A 458 -35.19 -10.76 3.72
N PHE A 459 -34.26 -11.69 3.95
CA PHE A 459 -33.09 -11.93 3.10
C PHE A 459 -33.03 -13.38 2.62
N ALA A 460 -32.81 -13.55 1.32
CA ALA A 460 -32.45 -14.83 0.69
C ALA A 460 -31.01 -14.72 0.16
N ILE A 461 -30.11 -15.63 0.56
CA ILE A 461 -28.66 -15.52 0.27
C ILE A 461 -28.18 -16.74 -0.52
N GLN A 462 -27.80 -16.52 -1.78
CA GLN A 462 -27.22 -17.53 -2.65
C GLN A 462 -25.70 -17.62 -2.43
N GLY A 463 -25.23 -18.80 -2.01
CA GLY A 463 -23.82 -19.08 -1.75
C GLY A 463 -23.39 -18.78 -0.32
N LEU A 464 -23.15 -19.81 0.49
CA LEU A 464 -22.58 -19.66 1.84
C LEU A 464 -21.05 -19.79 1.87
N GLY A 465 -20.38 -19.01 1.02
CA GLY A 465 -18.94 -18.76 1.11
C GLY A 465 -18.61 -17.71 2.17
N ASN A 466 -17.37 -17.18 2.18
CA ASN A 466 -16.94 -16.11 3.10
C ASN A 466 -17.85 -14.88 3.07
N ALA A 467 -18.22 -14.41 1.88
CA ALA A 467 -19.09 -13.25 1.71
C ALA A 467 -20.52 -13.53 2.20
N GLY A 468 -21.16 -14.60 1.71
CA GLY A 468 -22.54 -14.91 2.04
C GLY A 468 -22.78 -15.22 3.52
N LYS A 469 -21.91 -16.02 4.16
CA LYS A 469 -22.04 -16.31 5.59
C LYS A 469 -21.77 -15.07 6.47
N GLY A 470 -20.80 -14.24 6.09
CA GLY A 470 -20.51 -12.98 6.76
C GLY A 470 -21.68 -11.99 6.66
N LEU A 471 -22.29 -11.87 5.47
CA LEU A 471 -23.44 -10.99 5.29
C LEU A 471 -24.69 -11.51 6.02
N ALA A 472 -24.93 -12.82 6.00
CA ALA A 472 -26.03 -13.42 6.76
C ALA A 472 -25.94 -13.06 8.25
N TRP A 473 -24.74 -13.22 8.83
CA TRP A 473 -24.46 -12.85 10.22
C TRP A 473 -24.67 -11.34 10.46
N LEU A 474 -24.00 -10.49 9.68
CA LEU A 474 -24.05 -9.04 9.89
C LEU A 474 -25.46 -8.47 9.68
N ALA A 475 -26.19 -8.93 8.67
CA ALA A 475 -27.57 -8.48 8.42
C ALA A 475 -28.50 -8.91 9.56
N ASN A 476 -28.35 -10.14 10.07
CA ASN A 476 -29.10 -10.62 11.22
C ASN A 476 -28.84 -9.75 12.47
N GLN A 477 -27.57 -9.39 12.73
CA GLN A 477 -27.21 -8.46 13.81
C GLN A 477 -27.79 -7.04 13.63
N ARG A 478 -28.16 -6.65 12.42
CA ARG A 478 -28.88 -5.40 12.11
C ARG A 478 -30.41 -5.55 12.12
N GLY A 479 -30.92 -6.70 12.58
CA GLY A 479 -32.35 -6.98 12.73
C GLY A 479 -33.04 -7.48 11.46
N ALA A 480 -32.29 -7.85 10.42
CA ALA A 480 -32.85 -8.52 9.25
C ALA A 480 -33.13 -10.00 9.55
N ARG A 481 -34.08 -10.61 8.82
CA ARG A 481 -34.43 -12.03 8.95
C ARG A 481 -33.90 -12.83 7.77
N ILE A 482 -33.04 -13.82 8.03
CA ILE A 482 -32.49 -14.69 6.99
C ILE A 482 -33.48 -15.83 6.72
N VAL A 483 -34.23 -15.75 5.62
CA VAL A 483 -35.33 -16.67 5.30
C VAL A 483 -34.96 -17.78 4.31
N ALA A 484 -33.85 -17.65 3.61
CA ALA A 484 -33.30 -18.72 2.80
C ALA A 484 -31.79 -18.57 2.59
N VAL A 485 -31.08 -19.69 2.50
CA VAL A 485 -29.65 -19.75 2.19
C VAL A 485 -29.35 -20.95 1.29
N SER A 486 -28.36 -20.86 0.41
CA SER A 486 -27.94 -22.00 -0.43
C SER A 486 -26.42 -22.16 -0.55
N ASP A 487 -25.99 -23.36 -0.92
CA ASP A 487 -24.63 -23.66 -1.37
C ASP A 487 -24.63 -24.50 -2.65
N SER A 488 -23.50 -25.08 -3.04
CA SER A 488 -23.39 -25.86 -4.27
C SER A 488 -24.19 -27.17 -4.28
N ARG A 489 -24.78 -27.61 -3.17
CA ARG A 489 -25.48 -28.90 -3.04
C ARG A 489 -26.92 -28.80 -2.55
N GLY A 490 -27.39 -27.62 -2.19
CA GLY A 490 -28.78 -27.44 -1.78
C GLY A 490 -29.09 -26.07 -1.21
N ALA A 491 -30.31 -25.95 -0.69
CA ALA A 491 -30.82 -24.76 -0.02
C ALA A 491 -31.54 -25.12 1.29
N ILE A 492 -31.44 -24.24 2.28
CA ILE A 492 -32.29 -24.23 3.47
C ILE A 492 -33.31 -23.12 3.28
N LEU A 493 -34.58 -23.46 3.37
CA LEU A 493 -35.69 -22.49 3.43
C LEU A 493 -36.21 -22.44 4.86
N ALA A 494 -36.23 -21.24 5.44
CA ALA A 494 -36.67 -20.96 6.79
C ALA A 494 -37.69 -19.80 6.75
N PRO A 495 -38.98 -20.06 6.50
CA PRO A 495 -39.99 -19.01 6.29
C PRO A 495 -40.07 -17.98 7.42
N ASP A 496 -39.86 -18.43 8.68
CA ASP A 496 -39.89 -17.57 9.86
C ASP A 496 -38.54 -16.87 10.15
N GLY A 497 -37.50 -17.21 9.39
CA GLY A 497 -36.13 -16.78 9.59
C GLY A 497 -35.33 -17.69 10.52
N LEU A 498 -34.02 -17.73 10.30
CA LEU A 498 -33.04 -18.34 11.21
C LEU A 498 -32.85 -17.44 12.43
N ASN A 499 -32.85 -18.02 13.64
CA ASN A 499 -32.44 -17.29 14.85
C ASN A 499 -30.90 -17.31 15.02
N ASP A 500 -30.38 -16.57 16.00
CA ASP A 500 -28.93 -16.44 16.23
C ASP A 500 -28.24 -17.79 16.45
N VAL A 501 -28.86 -18.70 17.20
CA VAL A 501 -28.30 -20.03 17.50
C VAL A 501 -28.20 -20.89 16.25
N GLU A 502 -29.25 -20.89 15.43
CA GLU A 502 -29.29 -21.68 14.20
C GLU A 502 -28.38 -21.08 13.13
N LEU A 503 -28.34 -19.76 13.01
CA LEU A 503 -27.44 -19.09 12.09
C LEU A 503 -25.97 -19.36 12.47
N MET A 504 -25.63 -19.35 13.76
CA MET A 504 -24.30 -19.75 14.23
C MET A 504 -24.00 -21.22 13.92
N ALA A 505 -24.92 -22.13 14.18
CA ALA A 505 -24.76 -23.56 13.86
C ALA A 505 -24.52 -23.77 12.35
N LEU A 506 -25.21 -23.01 11.50
CA LEU A 506 -25.02 -23.02 10.05
C LEU A 506 -23.64 -22.52 9.66
N ILE A 507 -23.19 -21.39 10.22
CA ILE A 507 -21.88 -20.80 9.96
C ILE A 507 -20.76 -21.75 10.39
N GLU A 508 -20.86 -22.35 11.58
CA GLU A 508 -19.90 -23.35 12.08
C GLU A 508 -19.85 -24.58 11.16
N HIS A 509 -21.01 -25.07 10.71
CA HIS A 509 -21.08 -26.17 9.76
C HIS A 509 -20.33 -25.86 8.46
N LYS A 510 -20.51 -24.65 7.91
CA LYS A 510 -19.80 -24.20 6.71
C LYS A 510 -18.31 -23.94 6.96
N ASN A 511 -17.93 -23.43 8.14
CA ASN A 511 -16.53 -23.22 8.53
C ASN A 511 -15.76 -24.53 8.67
N ALA A 512 -16.44 -25.62 9.03
CA ALA A 512 -15.88 -26.97 9.02
C ALA A 512 -15.71 -27.57 7.61
N GLY A 513 -15.93 -26.79 6.54
CA GLY A 513 -15.82 -27.24 5.15
C GLY A 513 -16.96 -28.14 4.68
N ARG A 514 -18.04 -28.25 5.46
CA ARG A 514 -19.17 -29.16 5.18
C ARG A 514 -20.19 -28.52 4.23
N ARG A 515 -21.00 -29.37 3.61
CA ARG A 515 -22.03 -29.00 2.61
C ARG A 515 -23.41 -29.00 3.27
N LEU A 516 -24.38 -28.26 2.72
CA LEU A 516 -25.73 -28.23 3.30
C LEU A 516 -26.44 -29.60 3.26
N ASP A 517 -26.12 -30.43 2.26
CA ASP A 517 -26.66 -31.79 2.15
C ASP A 517 -26.07 -32.78 3.18
N SER A 518 -25.04 -32.37 3.93
CA SER A 518 -24.39 -33.17 4.96
C SER A 518 -24.74 -32.72 6.39
N ILE A 519 -25.84 -31.98 6.57
CA ILE A 519 -26.31 -31.55 7.89
C ILE A 519 -26.75 -32.78 8.70
N PRO A 520 -26.19 -33.01 9.90
CA PRO A 520 -26.58 -34.13 10.75
C PRO A 520 -28.04 -34.07 11.16
N ALA A 521 -28.71 -35.22 11.25
CA ALA A 521 -30.12 -35.31 11.67
C ALA A 521 -30.38 -34.81 13.11
N ASN A 522 -29.33 -34.76 13.94
CA ASN A 522 -29.37 -34.22 15.30
C ASN A 522 -28.90 -32.75 15.41
N SER A 523 -28.67 -32.08 14.28
CA SER A 523 -28.28 -30.67 14.25
C SER A 523 -29.47 -29.76 14.61
N PRO A 524 -29.24 -28.57 15.23
CA PRO A 524 -30.25 -27.51 15.31
C PRO A 524 -30.85 -27.13 13.95
N LEU A 525 -30.13 -27.43 12.86
CA LEU A 525 -30.54 -27.20 11.47
C LEU A 525 -31.40 -28.33 10.88
N ALA A 526 -31.56 -29.45 11.59
CA ALA A 526 -32.50 -30.51 11.24
C ALA A 526 -33.90 -30.28 11.87
N ASN A 527 -34.19 -29.03 12.22
CA ASN A 527 -35.48 -28.61 12.77
C ASN A 527 -36.59 -28.78 11.71
N PRO A 528 -37.75 -29.40 12.03
CA PRO A 528 -38.85 -29.59 11.08
C PRO A 528 -39.39 -28.31 10.44
N ARG A 529 -39.12 -27.13 11.05
CA ARG A 529 -39.49 -25.82 10.49
C ARG A 529 -38.67 -25.41 9.26
N PHE A 530 -37.58 -26.13 8.98
CA PHE A 530 -36.72 -25.87 7.83
C PHE A 530 -36.98 -26.87 6.71
N ILE A 531 -36.95 -26.37 5.48
CA ILE A 531 -37.03 -27.20 4.29
C ILE A 531 -35.64 -27.30 3.68
N LEU A 532 -35.05 -28.49 3.76
CA LEU A 532 -33.79 -28.83 3.08
C LEU A 532 -34.10 -29.26 1.65
N HIS A 533 -33.72 -28.43 0.68
CA HIS A 533 -33.94 -28.67 -0.73
C HIS A 533 -32.63 -29.07 -1.43
N ARG A 534 -32.66 -30.11 -2.27
CA ARG A 534 -31.47 -30.58 -3.00
C ARG A 534 -31.10 -29.69 -4.19
N ASN A 535 -32.08 -29.00 -4.77
CA ASN A 535 -31.82 -28.01 -5.81
C ASN A 535 -31.53 -26.64 -5.15
N PRO A 536 -30.31 -26.08 -5.28
CA PRO A 536 -29.97 -24.78 -4.72
C PRO A 536 -30.67 -23.59 -5.40
N ASP A 537 -31.10 -23.74 -6.66
CA ASP A 537 -31.76 -22.67 -7.43
C ASP A 537 -33.17 -22.37 -6.96
N VAL A 538 -33.78 -23.26 -6.17
CA VAL A 538 -35.09 -23.00 -5.54
C VAL A 538 -35.08 -21.70 -4.74
N LEU A 539 -33.92 -21.30 -4.22
CA LEU A 539 -33.74 -20.06 -3.45
C LEU A 539 -34.12 -18.81 -4.26
N LYS A 540 -33.92 -18.81 -5.58
CA LYS A 540 -34.27 -17.67 -6.47
C LYS A 540 -35.77 -17.36 -6.48
N THR A 541 -36.60 -18.37 -6.16
CA THR A 541 -38.07 -18.26 -6.15
C THR A 541 -38.64 -17.85 -4.79
N VAL A 542 -37.79 -17.74 -3.77
CA VAL A 542 -38.21 -17.41 -2.40
C VAL A 542 -38.59 -15.94 -2.31
N LYS A 543 -39.80 -15.68 -1.82
CA LYS A 543 -40.28 -14.33 -1.53
C LYS A 543 -39.50 -13.74 -0.34
N ALA A 544 -38.60 -12.82 -0.62
CA ALA A 544 -37.85 -12.05 0.36
C ALA A 544 -37.67 -10.59 -0.11
N ASP A 545 -37.45 -9.64 0.79
CA ASP A 545 -37.19 -8.25 0.41
C ASP A 545 -35.88 -8.12 -0.41
N VAL A 546 -34.84 -8.83 0.01
CA VAL A 546 -33.49 -8.78 -0.59
C VAL A 546 -33.04 -10.17 -1.02
N LEU A 547 -32.65 -10.31 -2.30
CA LEU A 547 -31.91 -11.47 -2.82
C LEU A 547 -30.43 -11.11 -2.94
N VAL A 548 -29.56 -11.85 -2.27
CA VAL A 548 -28.11 -11.63 -2.30
C VAL A 548 -27.45 -12.71 -3.14
N LEU A 549 -26.66 -12.32 -4.13
CA LEU A 549 -25.95 -13.22 -5.03
C LEU A 549 -24.45 -13.20 -4.74
N THR A 550 -23.91 -14.30 -4.21
CA THR A 550 -22.50 -14.36 -3.76
C THR A 550 -21.71 -15.57 -4.29
N ALA A 551 -22.32 -16.38 -5.18
CA ALA A 551 -21.76 -17.66 -5.62
C ALA A 551 -21.03 -17.60 -6.97
N MET A 552 -21.73 -17.22 -8.05
CA MET A 552 -21.22 -17.34 -9.42
C MET A 552 -21.75 -16.23 -10.33
N ALA A 553 -20.99 -15.92 -11.38
CA ALA A 553 -21.42 -15.04 -12.47
C ALA A 553 -22.56 -15.69 -13.27
N GLY A 554 -23.47 -14.89 -13.82
CA GLY A 554 -24.61 -15.38 -14.60
C GLY A 554 -25.62 -16.18 -13.79
N ALA A 555 -25.64 -16.02 -12.45
CA ALA A 555 -26.60 -16.68 -11.57
C ALA A 555 -28.06 -16.35 -11.91
N ILE A 556 -28.33 -15.14 -12.43
CA ILE A 556 -29.65 -14.71 -12.89
C ILE A 556 -29.63 -14.42 -14.39
N THR A 557 -30.42 -15.20 -15.12
CA THR A 557 -30.63 -15.12 -16.56
C THR A 557 -32.05 -14.63 -16.86
N PRO A 558 -32.37 -14.26 -18.13
CA PRO A 558 -33.73 -13.84 -18.50
C PRO A 558 -34.83 -14.85 -18.13
N GLU A 559 -34.49 -16.14 -18.11
CA GLU A 559 -35.42 -17.23 -17.79
C GLU A 559 -35.79 -17.27 -16.31
N ASP A 560 -34.91 -16.79 -15.42
CA ASP A 560 -35.17 -16.73 -13.98
C ASP A 560 -36.09 -15.54 -13.61
N VAL A 561 -36.05 -14.44 -14.38
CA VAL A 561 -36.72 -13.17 -14.05
C VAL A 561 -38.21 -13.29 -13.74
N PRO A 562 -39.01 -14.10 -14.48
CA PRO A 562 -40.42 -14.33 -14.17
C PRO A 562 -40.66 -14.77 -12.72
N ALA A 563 -39.80 -15.63 -12.19
CA ALA A 563 -39.95 -16.28 -10.89
C ALA A 563 -39.41 -15.46 -9.72
N ILE A 564 -38.63 -14.41 -9.98
CA ILE A 564 -38.06 -13.54 -8.94
C ILE A 564 -39.15 -12.64 -8.37
N GLN A 565 -39.31 -12.71 -7.04
CA GLN A 565 -40.31 -11.95 -6.27
C GLN A 565 -39.69 -10.89 -5.35
N ASN A 566 -38.37 -10.73 -5.41
CA ASN A 566 -37.63 -9.84 -4.51
C ASN A 566 -37.74 -8.37 -4.93
N ARG A 567 -37.61 -7.45 -3.97
CA ARG A 567 -37.66 -6.00 -4.22
C ARG A 567 -36.29 -5.45 -4.60
N VAL A 568 -35.24 -6.05 -4.05
CA VAL A 568 -33.85 -5.66 -4.25
C VAL A 568 -33.01 -6.91 -4.52
N ILE A 569 -32.11 -6.81 -5.49
CA ILE A 569 -31.02 -7.77 -5.71
C ILE A 569 -29.71 -7.10 -5.32
N CYS A 570 -28.87 -7.77 -4.54
CA CYS A 570 -27.56 -7.29 -4.12
C CYS A 570 -26.49 -8.22 -4.67
N GLU A 571 -25.67 -7.71 -5.59
CA GLU A 571 -24.61 -8.48 -6.23
C GLU A 571 -23.31 -8.37 -5.43
N LEU A 572 -22.83 -9.48 -4.87
CA LEU A 572 -21.48 -9.56 -4.32
C LEU A 572 -20.56 -10.32 -5.26
N THR A 573 -21.07 -11.15 -6.15
CA THR A 573 -20.28 -11.76 -7.23
C THR A 573 -20.33 -10.89 -8.48
N GLY A 574 -19.18 -10.73 -9.12
CA GLY A 574 -19.08 -9.98 -10.37
C GLY A 574 -20.01 -10.53 -11.45
N ALA A 575 -20.82 -9.67 -12.07
CA ALA A 575 -21.76 -10.03 -13.13
C ALA A 575 -22.71 -11.21 -12.76
N ALA A 576 -23.26 -11.21 -11.55
CA ALA A 576 -24.20 -12.26 -11.11
C ALA A 576 -25.54 -12.19 -11.86
N VAL A 577 -25.97 -11.00 -12.26
CA VAL A 577 -27.13 -10.76 -13.12
C VAL A 577 -26.64 -10.47 -14.54
N THR A 578 -27.12 -11.25 -15.51
CA THR A 578 -26.79 -11.00 -16.92
C THR A 578 -27.42 -9.68 -17.42
N CYS A 579 -26.76 -8.98 -18.36
CA CYS A 579 -27.26 -7.71 -18.89
C CYS A 579 -28.72 -7.78 -19.41
N PRO A 580 -29.15 -8.83 -20.15
CA PRO A 580 -30.54 -8.93 -20.57
C PRO A 580 -31.51 -9.15 -19.39
N ALA A 581 -31.10 -9.88 -18.35
CA ALA A 581 -31.92 -10.07 -17.15
C ALA A 581 -32.08 -8.77 -16.36
N ALA A 582 -31.00 -7.96 -16.26
CA ALA A 582 -31.03 -6.68 -15.57
C ALA A 582 -32.06 -5.71 -16.17
N GLU A 583 -32.17 -5.68 -17.50
CA GLU A 583 -33.19 -4.87 -18.20
C GLU A 583 -34.62 -5.32 -17.86
N LEU A 584 -34.88 -6.62 -17.86
CA LEU A 584 -36.19 -7.18 -17.51
C LEU A 584 -36.55 -6.94 -16.02
N LEU A 585 -35.57 -7.07 -15.13
CA LEU A 585 -35.72 -6.78 -13.70
C LEU A 585 -36.05 -5.30 -13.46
N ARG A 586 -35.39 -4.40 -14.19
CA ARG A 586 -35.64 -2.97 -14.15
C ARG A 586 -37.05 -2.62 -14.60
N GLN A 587 -37.54 -3.24 -15.68
CA GLN A 587 -38.92 -3.07 -16.15
C GLN A 587 -39.95 -3.54 -15.12
N ARG A 588 -39.61 -4.53 -14.29
CA ARG A 588 -40.42 -4.99 -13.15
C ARG A 588 -40.27 -4.13 -11.89
N GLY A 589 -39.45 -3.08 -11.92
CA GLY A 589 -39.19 -2.21 -10.77
C GLY A 589 -38.35 -2.85 -9.66
N ILE A 590 -37.62 -3.93 -9.96
CA ILE A 590 -36.70 -4.59 -9.03
C ILE A 590 -35.36 -3.85 -9.08
N ALA A 591 -34.92 -3.32 -7.94
CA ALA A 591 -33.67 -2.58 -7.86
C ALA A 591 -32.47 -3.54 -7.79
N ILE A 592 -31.40 -3.23 -8.50
CA ILE A 592 -30.13 -3.96 -8.44
C ILE A 592 -29.10 -3.05 -7.77
N ILE A 593 -28.54 -3.49 -6.65
CA ILE A 593 -27.34 -2.89 -6.07
C ILE A 593 -26.14 -3.55 -6.76
N PRO A 594 -25.39 -2.80 -7.58
CA PRO A 594 -24.37 -3.36 -8.45
C PRO A 594 -23.16 -3.87 -7.66
N ASP A 595 -22.48 -4.86 -8.24
CA ASP A 595 -21.27 -5.49 -7.69
C ASP A 595 -20.16 -4.48 -7.40
N ASN A 596 -19.92 -3.52 -8.28
CA ASN A 596 -18.89 -2.49 -8.17
C ASN A 596 -19.10 -1.53 -6.99
N LEU A 597 -20.30 -1.53 -6.38
CA LEU A 597 -20.60 -0.88 -5.12
C LEU A 597 -20.63 -1.89 -3.96
N ALA A 598 -21.47 -2.92 -4.04
CA ALA A 598 -21.72 -3.82 -2.92
C ALA A 598 -20.52 -4.71 -2.55
N SER A 599 -19.77 -5.21 -3.54
CA SER A 599 -18.59 -6.05 -3.30
C SER A 599 -17.32 -5.25 -2.96
N SER A 600 -17.36 -3.92 -3.15
CA SER A 600 -16.18 -3.05 -3.09
C SER A 600 -15.52 -2.99 -1.71
N GLY A 601 -16.19 -3.43 -0.65
CA GLY A 601 -15.62 -3.43 0.70
C GLY A 601 -14.33 -4.23 0.82
N GLY A 602 -14.21 -5.35 0.09
CA GLY A 602 -12.95 -6.10 0.03
C GLY A 602 -11.80 -5.33 -0.64
N LEU A 603 -12.12 -4.50 -1.65
CA LEU A 603 -11.14 -3.63 -2.33
C LEU A 603 -10.79 -2.42 -1.48
N LEU A 604 -11.77 -1.80 -0.82
CA LEU A 604 -11.57 -0.65 0.06
C LEU A 604 -10.73 -1.03 1.28
N VAL A 605 -10.95 -2.20 1.87
CA VAL A 605 -10.10 -2.70 2.96
C VAL A 605 -8.69 -3.06 2.46
N SER A 606 -8.56 -3.63 1.26
CA SER A 606 -7.24 -3.80 0.62
C SER A 606 -6.55 -2.44 0.41
N LEU A 607 -7.30 -1.41 0.00
CA LEU A 607 -6.77 -0.04 -0.10
C LEU A 607 -6.33 0.44 1.29
N SER A 608 -7.17 0.35 2.32
CA SER A 608 -6.81 0.70 3.69
C SER A 608 -5.56 -0.03 4.17
N GLU A 609 -5.40 -1.31 3.87
CA GLU A 609 -4.19 -2.09 4.21
C GLU A 609 -2.95 -1.59 3.47
N MET A 610 -3.07 -1.26 2.18
CA MET A 610 -1.99 -0.65 1.43
C MET A 610 -1.58 0.69 2.07
N LEU A 611 -2.56 1.52 2.42
CA LEU A 611 -2.34 2.82 3.01
C LEU A 611 -1.69 2.72 4.40
N GLN A 612 -2.23 1.88 5.28
CA GLN A 612 -1.67 1.54 6.59
C GLN A 612 -0.20 1.16 6.48
N ASN A 613 0.11 0.24 5.57
CA ASN A 613 1.45 -0.29 5.43
C ASN A 613 2.43 0.65 4.75
N SER A 614 1.94 1.50 3.85
CA SER A 614 2.67 2.61 3.29
C SER A 614 2.98 3.66 4.37
N ALA A 615 2.10 3.88 5.33
CA ALA A 615 2.34 4.80 6.45
C ALA A 615 3.08 4.16 7.64
N GLY A 616 3.37 2.85 7.61
CA GLY A 616 3.88 2.13 8.78
C GLY A 616 2.91 2.09 9.97
N GLN A 617 1.60 2.25 9.73
CA GLN A 617 0.54 2.27 10.73
C GLN A 617 -0.28 0.98 10.71
N GLN A 618 -0.93 0.65 11.83
CA GLN A 618 -2.01 -0.33 11.88
C GLN A 618 -3.26 0.37 12.40
N TRP A 619 -4.38 0.20 11.69
CA TRP A 619 -5.66 0.73 12.12
C TRP A 619 -6.44 -0.35 12.85
N ASP A 620 -7.16 0.04 13.90
CA ASP A 620 -8.10 -0.87 14.53
C ASP A 620 -9.31 -1.15 13.62
N ARG A 621 -9.96 -2.28 13.86
CA ARG A 621 -11.15 -2.72 13.12
C ARG A 621 -12.29 -1.69 13.11
N THR A 622 -12.46 -0.90 14.15
CA THR A 622 -13.57 0.06 14.27
C THR A 622 -13.35 1.21 13.30
N LEU A 623 -12.17 1.84 13.36
CA LEU A 623 -11.76 2.91 12.47
C LEU A 623 -11.83 2.47 11.00
N GLU A 624 -11.35 1.25 10.69
CA GLU A 624 -11.40 0.71 9.34
C GLU A 624 -12.84 0.47 8.85
N SER A 625 -13.72 -0.04 9.72
CA SER A 625 -15.14 -0.26 9.40
C SER A 625 -15.92 1.03 9.22
N GLU A 626 -15.64 2.06 10.03
CA GLU A 626 -16.24 3.39 9.89
C GLU A 626 -15.80 4.05 8.59
N THR A 627 -14.50 4.00 8.30
CA THR A 627 -13.91 4.50 7.05
C THR A 627 -14.53 3.80 5.84
N LEU A 628 -14.63 2.46 5.88
CA LEU A 628 -15.30 1.67 4.84
C LEU A 628 -16.75 2.15 4.61
N SER A 629 -17.53 2.29 5.67
CA SER A 629 -18.94 2.69 5.59
C SER A 629 -19.10 4.09 4.99
N GLN A 630 -18.27 5.04 5.42
CA GLN A 630 -18.24 6.40 4.88
C GLN A 630 -17.91 6.43 3.37
N GLN A 631 -16.93 5.63 2.93
CA GLN A 631 -16.57 5.56 1.51
C GLN A 631 -17.67 4.95 0.63
N ILE A 632 -18.37 3.94 1.14
CA ILE A 632 -19.54 3.36 0.46
C ILE A 632 -20.68 4.38 0.36
N GLU A 633 -20.96 5.13 1.43
CA GLU A 633 -21.98 6.18 1.45
C GLU A 633 -21.68 7.29 0.43
N LEU A 634 -20.43 7.80 0.41
CA LEU A 634 -19.99 8.80 -0.57
C LEU A 634 -20.10 8.29 -2.00
N SER A 635 -19.76 7.02 -2.23
CA SER A 635 -19.87 6.39 -3.55
C SER A 635 -21.31 6.24 -3.98
N PHE A 636 -22.19 5.77 -3.09
CA PHE A 636 -23.63 5.66 -3.36
C PHE A 636 -24.26 7.02 -3.67
N ASP A 637 -23.92 8.07 -2.92
CA ASP A 637 -24.42 9.43 -3.18
C ASP A 637 -23.99 9.97 -4.54
N ALA A 638 -22.75 9.70 -4.95
CA ALA A 638 -22.26 10.05 -6.28
C ALA A 638 -23.02 9.28 -7.38
N ILE A 639 -23.23 7.97 -7.19
CA ILE A 639 -24.01 7.13 -8.11
C ILE A 639 -25.45 7.64 -8.21
N ASN A 640 -26.10 7.95 -7.09
CA ASN A 640 -27.47 8.43 -7.07
C ASN A 640 -27.63 9.80 -7.75
N LYS A 641 -26.63 10.69 -7.62
CA LYS A 641 -26.58 11.95 -8.39
C LYS A 641 -26.45 11.68 -9.89
N THR A 642 -25.59 10.76 -10.29
CA THR A 642 -25.43 10.35 -11.70
C THR A 642 -26.71 9.71 -12.26
N ALA A 643 -27.36 8.85 -11.48
CA ALA A 643 -28.63 8.21 -11.83
C ALA A 643 -29.71 9.25 -12.15
N LYS A 644 -29.87 10.24 -11.26
CA LYS A 644 -30.81 11.36 -11.46
C LYS A 644 -30.44 12.22 -12.67
N LYS A 645 -29.16 12.52 -12.86
CA LYS A 645 -28.66 13.35 -13.98
C LYS A 645 -28.94 12.70 -15.33
N HIS A 646 -28.77 11.39 -15.44
CA HIS A 646 -28.90 10.66 -16.70
C HIS A 646 -30.26 9.95 -16.88
N GLY A 647 -31.12 9.97 -15.86
CA GLY A 647 -32.43 9.32 -15.92
C GLY A 647 -32.35 7.79 -15.98
N VAL A 648 -31.33 7.20 -15.34
CA VAL A 648 -31.06 5.75 -15.36
C VAL A 648 -31.10 5.18 -13.94
N ASP A 649 -31.15 3.85 -13.81
CA ASP A 649 -31.03 3.17 -12.53
C ASP A 649 -29.61 3.25 -11.93
N ILE A 650 -29.48 2.84 -10.67
CA ILE A 650 -28.21 2.95 -9.93
C ILE A 650 -27.10 2.03 -10.46
N ALA A 651 -27.45 0.92 -11.12
CA ALA A 651 -26.44 0.00 -11.68
C ALA A 651 -25.80 0.65 -12.90
N VAL A 652 -26.61 1.11 -13.86
CA VAL A 652 -26.12 1.84 -15.05
C VAL A 652 -25.41 3.13 -14.65
N ALA A 653 -25.91 3.85 -13.66
CA ALA A 653 -25.27 5.07 -13.16
C ALA A 653 -23.88 4.81 -12.55
N SER A 654 -23.68 3.64 -11.93
CA SER A 654 -22.38 3.25 -11.39
C SER A 654 -21.34 3.08 -12.49
N ASP A 655 -21.72 2.41 -13.58
CA ASP A 655 -20.85 2.23 -14.75
C ASP A 655 -20.55 3.56 -15.44
N ILE A 656 -21.55 4.42 -15.63
CA ILE A 656 -21.37 5.78 -16.18
C ILE A 656 -20.38 6.56 -15.30
N LEU A 657 -20.54 6.52 -13.98
CA LEU A 657 -19.66 7.24 -13.06
C LEU A 657 -18.22 6.72 -13.12
N ALA A 658 -18.03 5.40 -13.21
CA ALA A 658 -16.71 4.79 -13.36
C ALA A 658 -16.04 5.24 -14.68
N LEU A 659 -16.76 5.16 -15.80
CA LEU A 659 -16.29 5.60 -17.11
C LEU A 659 -15.97 7.10 -17.15
N ASP A 660 -16.80 7.94 -16.53
CA ASP A 660 -16.58 9.39 -16.43
C ASP A 660 -15.30 9.69 -15.64
N ARG A 661 -15.06 9.00 -14.53
CA ARG A 661 -13.83 9.13 -13.74
C ARG A 661 -12.59 8.68 -14.52
N MET A 662 -12.68 7.56 -15.24
CA MET A 662 -11.59 7.07 -16.10
C MET A 662 -11.28 8.05 -17.23
N ARG A 663 -12.32 8.54 -17.93
CA ARG A 663 -12.20 9.54 -18.99
C ARG A 663 -11.55 10.82 -18.47
N ALA A 664 -12.02 11.35 -17.35
CA ALA A 664 -11.48 12.57 -16.78
C ALA A 664 -9.99 12.42 -16.39
N ARG A 665 -9.59 11.25 -15.87
CA ARG A 665 -8.16 10.96 -15.61
C ARG A 665 -7.33 10.86 -16.89
N ALA A 666 -7.87 10.29 -17.96
CA ALA A 666 -7.21 10.23 -19.26
C ALA A 666 -7.03 11.64 -19.87
N VAL A 667 -8.05 12.50 -19.79
CA VAL A 667 -7.97 13.89 -20.22
C VAL A 667 -6.89 14.64 -19.43
N TYR A 668 -6.89 14.51 -18.10
CA TYR A 668 -5.84 15.10 -17.26
C TYR A 668 -4.44 14.67 -17.69
N ARG A 669 -4.20 13.38 -17.93
CA ARG A 669 -2.90 12.86 -18.39
C ARG A 669 -2.49 13.46 -19.75
N ASN A 670 -3.42 13.56 -20.69
CA ASN A 670 -3.14 14.17 -22.00
C ASN A 670 -2.78 15.65 -21.88
N CYS A 671 -3.54 16.40 -21.06
CA CYS A 671 -3.24 17.80 -20.76
C CYS A 671 -1.87 17.96 -20.08
N LEU A 672 -1.56 17.11 -19.10
CA LEU A 672 -0.27 17.10 -18.40
C LEU A 672 0.89 16.82 -19.36
N GLN A 673 0.76 15.83 -20.25
CA GLN A 673 1.77 15.52 -21.26
C GLN A 673 1.97 16.65 -22.28
N ALA A 674 0.88 17.30 -22.71
CA ALA A 674 0.97 18.46 -23.59
C ALA A 674 1.66 19.64 -22.89
N ALA A 675 1.31 19.92 -21.63
CA ALA A 675 1.93 20.96 -20.84
C ALA A 675 3.42 20.67 -20.56
N ALA A 676 3.77 19.44 -20.22
CA ALA A 676 5.14 18.99 -20.02
C ALA A 676 6.00 19.20 -21.28
N ARG A 677 5.49 18.81 -22.46
CA ARG A 677 6.19 19.05 -23.74
C ARG A 677 6.40 20.54 -24.02
N LYS A 678 5.37 21.36 -23.79
CA LYS A 678 5.48 22.81 -23.97
C LYS A 678 6.47 23.44 -22.98
N LEU A 679 6.43 23.04 -21.70
CA LEU A 679 7.34 23.54 -20.68
C LEU A 679 8.79 23.19 -21.02
N ARG A 680 9.04 21.95 -21.46
CA ARG A 680 10.34 21.51 -21.94
C ARG A 680 10.83 22.37 -23.10
N GLN A 681 9.99 22.62 -24.10
CA GLN A 681 10.33 23.49 -25.25
C GLN A 681 10.66 24.92 -24.81
N GLU A 682 9.92 25.49 -23.85
CA GLU A 682 10.20 26.82 -23.30
C GLU A 682 11.57 26.87 -22.60
N ILE A 683 11.89 25.85 -21.80
CA ILE A 683 13.19 25.73 -21.13
C ILE A 683 14.32 25.54 -22.15
N GLU A 684 14.13 24.63 -23.11
CA GLU A 684 15.08 24.38 -24.18
C GLU A 684 15.23 25.58 -25.12
N ALA A 685 14.31 26.54 -25.14
CA ALA A 685 14.41 27.76 -25.95
C ALA A 685 15.11 28.94 -25.22
N ILE A 686 15.59 28.74 -23.99
CA ILE A 686 16.37 29.74 -23.25
C ILE A 686 17.74 29.93 -23.91
N SER A 687 18.08 31.17 -24.26
CA SER A 687 19.37 31.50 -24.85
C SER A 687 20.49 31.50 -23.80
N ASP A 688 21.74 31.27 -24.22
CA ASP A 688 22.90 31.25 -23.32
C ASP A 688 23.25 32.64 -22.73
N GLN A 689 22.76 33.71 -23.34
CA GLN A 689 22.94 35.10 -22.86
C GLN A 689 21.74 35.63 -22.05
N GLU A 690 20.70 34.82 -21.89
CA GLU A 690 19.44 35.25 -21.28
C GLU A 690 19.44 35.01 -19.77
N THR A 691 18.96 36.01 -19.02
CA THR A 691 18.69 35.87 -17.59
C THR A 691 17.25 35.44 -17.39
N VAL A 692 17.02 34.46 -16.50
CA VAL A 692 15.68 33.94 -16.22
C VAL A 692 15.30 34.24 -14.78
N MET A 693 14.10 34.78 -14.59
CA MET A 693 13.59 35.15 -13.28
C MET A 693 12.55 34.12 -12.80
N ILE A 694 12.67 33.71 -11.54
CA ILE A 694 11.69 32.88 -10.83
C ILE A 694 11.11 33.73 -9.70
N VAL A 695 9.78 33.87 -9.68
CA VAL A 695 9.05 34.69 -8.70
C VAL A 695 8.18 33.80 -7.81
N SER A 696 8.29 33.94 -6.50
CA SER A 696 7.45 33.29 -5.48
C SER A 696 6.94 34.34 -4.48
N ASP A 697 5.78 34.14 -3.84
CA ASP A 697 5.15 35.16 -2.96
C ASP A 697 5.12 34.72 -1.49
N ASP A 698 6.30 34.63 -0.86
CA ASP A 698 6.51 34.33 0.57
C ASP A 698 5.72 33.10 1.09
N ASP A 699 5.28 32.24 0.17
CA ASP A 699 4.42 31.11 0.43
C ASP A 699 5.26 29.87 0.73
N ASP A 700 4.74 29.06 1.66
CA ASP A 700 5.56 28.05 2.30
C ASP A 700 5.97 26.95 1.29
N ASP A 701 5.13 26.62 0.30
CA ASP A 701 5.44 25.72 -0.84
C ASP A 701 6.33 26.33 -1.95
N GLY A 702 6.56 27.64 -1.92
CA GLY A 702 7.31 28.37 -2.95
C GLY A 702 8.76 27.89 -3.11
N VAL A 703 9.41 27.58 -1.99
CA VAL A 703 10.81 27.09 -1.97
C VAL A 703 10.91 25.70 -2.59
N ALA A 704 10.01 24.78 -2.22
CA ALA A 704 9.99 23.43 -2.76
C ALA A 704 9.67 23.43 -4.27
N SER A 705 8.70 24.26 -4.66
CA SER A 705 8.34 24.48 -6.06
C SER A 705 9.52 25.03 -6.87
N ALA A 706 10.23 26.03 -6.35
CA ALA A 706 11.42 26.59 -7.02
C ALA A 706 12.56 25.57 -7.13
N ALA A 707 12.78 24.74 -6.11
CA ALA A 707 13.81 23.69 -6.14
C ALA A 707 13.53 22.66 -7.25
N ILE A 708 12.26 22.24 -7.43
CA ILE A 708 11.86 21.34 -8.51
C ILE A 708 12.06 22.02 -9.88
N LEU A 709 11.59 23.26 -10.03
CA LEU A 709 11.69 24.00 -11.29
C LEU A 709 13.15 24.24 -11.70
N ARG A 710 14.02 24.62 -10.75
CA ARG A 710 15.45 24.79 -10.99
C ARG A 710 16.09 23.49 -11.49
N ARG A 711 15.81 22.37 -10.82
CA ARG A 711 16.33 21.06 -11.22
C ARG A 711 15.92 20.69 -12.64
N LEU A 712 14.66 20.95 -13.00
CA LEU A 712 14.18 20.76 -14.36
C LEU A 712 14.91 21.64 -15.38
N MET A 713 15.07 22.91 -15.06
CA MET A 713 15.79 23.87 -15.91
C MET A 713 17.24 23.45 -16.12
N THR A 714 17.94 23.08 -15.05
CA THR A 714 19.32 22.57 -15.10
C THR A 714 19.44 21.28 -15.89
N ALA A 715 18.48 20.35 -15.76
CA ALA A 715 18.50 19.08 -16.48
C ALA A 715 18.42 19.26 -18.00
N PHE A 716 17.62 20.22 -18.48
CA PHE A 716 17.49 20.49 -19.92
C PHE A 716 18.44 21.57 -20.45
N ARG A 717 18.93 22.46 -19.58
CA ARG A 717 19.90 23.53 -19.89
C ARG A 717 20.99 23.63 -18.82
N PRO A 718 22.01 22.75 -18.87
CA PRO A 718 23.15 22.81 -17.96
C PRO A 718 23.87 24.17 -18.05
N GLY A 719 24.26 24.75 -16.91
CA GLY A 719 24.93 26.07 -16.86
C GLY A 719 23.97 27.26 -16.77
N LEU A 720 22.65 27.02 -16.73
CA LEU A 720 21.65 28.06 -16.48
C LEU A 720 21.65 28.53 -15.02
N GLU A 721 22.22 27.77 -14.08
CA GLU A 721 22.13 28.01 -12.64
C GLU A 721 22.67 29.39 -12.22
N SER A 722 23.75 29.85 -12.87
CA SER A 722 24.37 31.13 -12.59
C SER A 722 23.56 32.33 -13.12
N ARG A 723 22.56 32.07 -13.95
CA ARG A 723 21.69 33.06 -14.61
C ARG A 723 20.23 33.01 -14.13
N LEU A 724 19.95 32.16 -13.15
CA LEU A 724 18.66 32.12 -12.47
C LEU A 724 18.62 33.15 -11.35
N ILE A 725 17.61 34.02 -11.37
CA ILE A 725 17.38 35.01 -10.34
C ILE A 725 16.08 34.70 -9.64
N TYR A 726 16.12 34.62 -8.32
CA TYR A 726 14.96 34.34 -7.49
C TYR A 726 14.49 35.61 -6.80
N PHE A 727 13.21 35.92 -6.97
CA PHE A 727 12.53 36.99 -6.25
C PHE A 727 11.43 36.37 -5.39
N ASN A 728 11.51 36.62 -4.09
CA ASN A 728 10.48 36.26 -3.14
C ASN A 728 9.63 37.51 -2.87
N GLU A 729 8.75 37.82 -3.82
CA GLU A 729 7.88 38.99 -3.86
C GLU A 729 6.62 38.66 -4.68
N SER A 730 5.51 39.32 -4.35
CA SER A 730 4.25 39.12 -5.07
C SER A 730 4.37 39.61 -6.52
N LEU A 731 3.84 38.89 -7.50
CA LEU A 731 3.80 39.30 -8.90
C LEU A 731 3.06 40.63 -9.09
N ARG A 732 2.20 41.00 -8.12
CA ARG A 732 1.47 42.28 -8.09
C ARG A 732 2.36 43.47 -7.76
N SER A 733 3.57 43.23 -7.26
CA SER A 733 4.48 44.26 -6.76
C SER A 733 5.18 44.98 -7.91
N ARG A 734 5.17 46.32 -7.88
CA ARG A 734 5.93 47.15 -8.84
C ARG A 734 7.43 46.86 -8.76
N THR A 735 7.90 46.37 -7.61
CA THR A 735 9.29 45.95 -7.39
C THR A 735 9.79 44.96 -8.44
N ILE A 736 8.94 44.03 -8.92
CA ILE A 736 9.33 43.06 -9.95
C ILE A 736 9.59 43.76 -11.29
N LEU A 737 8.74 44.73 -11.65
CA LEU A 737 8.90 45.49 -12.88
C LEU A 737 10.12 46.41 -12.83
N ASP A 738 10.34 47.07 -11.69
CA ASP A 738 11.53 47.92 -11.48
C ASP A 738 12.82 47.09 -11.56
N ALA A 739 12.80 45.85 -11.06
CA ALA A 739 13.91 44.92 -11.21
C ALA A 739 14.15 44.56 -12.69
N VAL A 740 13.10 44.21 -13.44
CA VAL A 740 13.21 43.92 -14.89
C VAL A 740 13.83 45.10 -15.65
N GLU A 741 13.39 46.34 -15.35
CA GLU A 741 13.95 47.57 -15.94
C GLU A 741 15.44 47.74 -15.61
N SER A 742 15.81 47.51 -14.35
CA SER A 742 17.20 47.62 -13.91
C SER A 742 18.13 46.61 -14.61
N TYR A 743 17.70 45.35 -14.76
CA TYR A 743 18.50 44.32 -15.45
C TYR A 743 18.63 44.58 -16.94
N GLN A 744 17.57 45.12 -17.55
CA GLN A 744 17.59 45.54 -18.95
C GLN A 744 18.57 46.71 -19.18
N ALA A 745 18.61 47.68 -18.26
CA ALA A 745 19.58 48.76 -18.29
C ALA A 745 21.03 48.28 -18.04
N ALA A 746 21.22 47.22 -17.24
CA ALA A 746 22.52 46.62 -16.94
C ALA A 746 23.06 45.69 -18.04
N GLY A 747 22.37 45.55 -19.17
CA GLY A 747 22.82 44.72 -20.30
C GLY A 747 22.62 43.21 -20.12
N THR A 748 21.82 42.77 -19.14
CA THR A 748 21.51 41.36 -18.86
C THR A 748 19.99 41.14 -18.82
N PRO A 749 19.29 41.31 -19.96
CA PRO A 749 17.84 41.43 -19.98
C PRO A 749 17.15 40.14 -19.53
N ILE A 750 16.12 40.31 -18.68
CA ILE A 750 15.21 39.24 -18.29
C ILE A 750 14.14 39.11 -19.37
N ARG A 751 14.11 37.99 -20.09
CA ARG A 751 13.13 37.74 -21.16
C ARG A 751 12.04 36.77 -20.75
N ARG A 752 12.32 35.88 -19.79
CA ARG A 752 11.38 34.89 -19.28
C ARG A 752 11.24 35.00 -17.76
N ILE A 753 9.99 34.96 -17.32
CA ILE A 753 9.63 35.00 -15.90
C ILE A 753 8.73 33.79 -15.62
N PHE A 754 9.18 32.92 -14.71
CA PHE A 754 8.39 31.82 -14.18
C PHE A 754 7.84 32.22 -12.82
N VAL A 755 6.53 32.11 -12.66
CA VAL A 755 5.82 32.58 -11.47
C VAL A 755 5.21 31.40 -10.75
N LEU A 756 5.63 31.20 -9.50
CA LEU A 756 5.13 30.20 -8.56
C LEU A 756 4.12 30.81 -7.56
N ASP A 757 4.06 32.15 -7.51
CA ASP A 757 3.06 32.92 -6.76
C ASP A 757 1.63 32.41 -7.03
N ARG A 758 0.87 32.24 -5.94
CA ARG A 758 -0.51 31.70 -5.91
C ARG A 758 -1.57 32.60 -6.52
N SER A 759 -1.19 33.61 -7.29
CA SER A 759 -2.04 34.79 -7.30
C SER A 759 -2.01 35.57 -8.62
N PHE A 760 -2.76 35.08 -9.61
CA PHE A 760 -3.14 35.93 -10.72
C PHE A 760 -4.09 37.04 -10.19
N PRO A 761 -3.80 38.32 -10.43
CA PRO A 761 -4.55 39.40 -9.81
C PRO A 761 -6.00 39.45 -10.32
N LEU A 762 -6.94 39.43 -9.37
CA LEU A 762 -8.36 39.73 -9.59
C LEU A 762 -8.66 41.23 -9.51
N THR A 763 -7.70 42.05 -9.09
CA THR A 763 -7.84 43.51 -8.93
C THR A 763 -7.18 44.25 -10.10
N GLN A 764 -7.74 45.41 -10.47
CA GLN A 764 -7.30 46.18 -11.64
C GLN A 764 -5.83 46.65 -11.54
N SER A 765 -5.40 47.14 -10.37
CA SER A 765 -4.02 47.60 -10.16
C SER A 765 -3.00 46.47 -10.31
N GLY A 766 -3.30 45.28 -9.78
CA GLY A 766 -2.45 44.10 -9.99
C GLY A 766 -2.41 43.66 -11.45
N GLN A 767 -3.56 43.69 -12.15
CA GLN A 767 -3.62 43.36 -13.58
C GLN A 767 -2.83 44.34 -14.46
N GLN A 768 -2.79 45.63 -14.10
CA GLN A 768 -1.96 46.62 -14.82
C GLN A 768 -0.47 46.30 -14.72
N CYS A 769 0.03 46.02 -13.51
CA CYS A 769 1.43 45.63 -13.31
C CYS A 769 1.79 44.36 -14.10
N VAL A 770 0.92 43.35 -14.03
CA VAL A 770 1.10 42.10 -14.79
C VAL A 770 1.03 42.32 -16.30
N ALA A 771 0.15 43.19 -16.79
CA ALA A 771 0.08 43.52 -18.21
C ALA A 771 1.33 44.24 -18.72
N GLU A 772 1.92 45.14 -17.92
CA GLU A 772 3.20 45.79 -18.24
C GLU A 772 4.36 44.78 -18.28
N LEU A 773 4.39 43.83 -17.33
CA LEU A 773 5.36 42.73 -17.34
C LEU A 773 5.19 41.84 -18.58
N ALA A 774 3.95 41.48 -18.94
CA ALA A 774 3.64 40.61 -20.07
C ALA A 774 4.02 41.22 -21.43
N GLN A 775 4.03 42.56 -21.54
CA GLN A 775 4.48 43.25 -22.75
C GLN A 775 5.99 43.18 -22.95
N ARG A 776 6.76 42.91 -21.89
CA ARG A 776 8.23 42.97 -21.89
C ARG A 776 8.87 41.59 -21.78
N CYS A 777 8.23 40.69 -21.05
CA CYS A 777 8.74 39.36 -20.74
C CYS A 777 7.66 38.32 -21.03
N GLN A 778 8.11 37.12 -21.41
CA GLN A 778 7.25 35.96 -21.49
C GLN A 778 6.98 35.42 -20.08
N LEU A 779 5.70 35.41 -19.70
CA LEU A 779 5.24 34.99 -18.37
C LEU A 779 4.66 33.57 -18.43
N THR A 780 5.21 32.68 -17.59
CA THR A 780 4.64 31.36 -17.32
C THR A 780 4.28 31.26 -15.85
N ILE A 781 2.98 31.16 -15.55
CA ILE A 781 2.48 31.03 -14.18
C ILE A 781 2.17 29.56 -13.91
N ILE A 782 2.78 28.98 -12.88
CA ILE A 782 2.60 27.60 -12.44
C ILE A 782 2.18 27.62 -10.98
N ASN A 783 0.90 27.35 -10.69
CA ASN A 783 0.41 27.35 -9.31
C ASN A 783 -0.83 26.45 -9.12
N ASN A 784 -1.30 26.38 -7.88
CA ASN A 784 -2.49 25.61 -7.48
C ASN A 784 -3.76 26.45 -7.28
N HIS A 785 -3.76 27.74 -7.65
CA HIS A 785 -4.88 28.61 -7.36
C HIS A 785 -5.99 28.48 -8.41
N ALA A 786 -7.24 28.38 -7.94
CA ALA A 786 -8.41 28.30 -8.80
C ALA A 786 -8.79 29.70 -9.33
N LEU A 787 -8.95 29.84 -10.65
CA LEU A 787 -9.56 31.02 -11.26
C LEU A 787 -11.05 30.82 -11.54
N PRO A 788 -11.85 31.91 -11.51
CA PRO A 788 -13.21 31.90 -12.05
C PRO A 788 -13.25 31.47 -13.52
N ALA A 789 -14.25 30.68 -13.90
CA ALA A 789 -14.38 30.11 -15.25
C ALA A 789 -14.36 31.15 -16.40
N HIS A 790 -14.87 32.37 -16.16
CA HIS A 790 -14.85 33.44 -17.16
C HIS A 790 -13.44 33.96 -17.47
N LEU A 791 -12.53 33.95 -16.50
CA LEU A 791 -11.12 34.34 -16.69
C LEU A 791 -10.28 33.23 -17.33
N LEU A 792 -10.75 31.97 -17.33
CA LEU A 792 -10.08 30.86 -18.00
C LEU A 792 -10.44 30.78 -19.48
N ASN A 793 -11.71 31.01 -19.83
CA ASN A 793 -12.24 30.78 -21.17
C ASN A 793 -12.27 32.02 -22.07
N GLY A 794 -11.86 33.20 -21.58
CA GLY A 794 -11.97 34.46 -22.33
C GLY A 794 -13.42 34.86 -22.67
N ALA A 795 -14.40 34.29 -21.97
CA ALA A 795 -15.81 34.54 -22.22
C ALA A 795 -16.30 35.74 -21.39
N PRO A 796 -17.01 36.72 -21.98
CA PRO A 796 -17.53 37.86 -21.23
C PRO A 796 -18.50 37.37 -20.15
N GLY A 797 -18.13 37.57 -18.88
CA GLY A 797 -18.97 37.21 -17.75
C GLY A 797 -20.26 38.05 -17.75
N LYS A 798 -21.40 37.43 -17.40
CA LYS A 798 -22.63 38.17 -17.08
C LYS A 798 -22.32 39.15 -15.95
N THR A 799 -22.33 40.44 -16.26
CA THR A 799 -22.13 41.53 -15.32
C THR A 799 -23.26 41.57 -14.31
N THR A 800 -23.05 41.01 -13.11
CA THR A 800 -23.86 41.37 -11.95
C THR A 800 -23.59 42.83 -11.60
N ARG A 801 -24.66 43.62 -11.48
CA ARG A 801 -24.67 45.06 -11.15
C ARG A 801 -23.90 45.35 -9.85
N ALA A 802 -22.59 45.58 -9.92
CA ALA A 802 -21.82 46.38 -8.95
C ALA A 802 -20.30 46.37 -9.28
N GLN A 803 -19.86 46.76 -10.48
CA GLN A 803 -18.45 47.11 -10.69
C GLN A 803 -18.34 48.35 -11.58
N LYS A 804 -17.86 49.46 -10.99
CA LYS A 804 -17.65 50.78 -11.61
C LYS A 804 -16.24 50.92 -12.23
N THR A 805 -15.55 49.81 -12.50
CA THR A 805 -14.17 49.76 -13.00
C THR A 805 -14.11 48.80 -14.20
N GLY A 806 -13.33 49.12 -15.24
CA GLY A 806 -13.34 48.45 -16.55
C GLY A 806 -13.13 46.93 -16.54
N PRO A 807 -13.31 46.24 -17.70
CA PRO A 807 -13.33 44.78 -17.77
C PRO A 807 -11.98 44.16 -17.40
N LEU A 808 -12.00 43.18 -16.49
CA LEU A 808 -10.84 42.36 -16.09
C LEU A 808 -10.40 41.48 -17.27
N ARG A 809 -9.10 41.47 -17.59
CA ARG A 809 -8.54 40.68 -18.69
C ARG A 809 -8.18 39.26 -18.24
N SER A 810 -8.30 38.29 -19.15
CA SER A 810 -7.83 36.93 -18.92
C SER A 810 -6.31 36.81 -19.05
N PRO A 811 -5.66 35.79 -18.45
CA PRO A 811 -4.25 35.52 -18.69
C PRO A 811 -3.91 35.32 -20.18
N SER A 812 -4.79 34.63 -20.92
CA SER A 812 -4.59 34.38 -22.35
C SER A 812 -4.63 35.66 -23.20
N GLU A 813 -5.50 36.61 -22.86
CA GLU A 813 -5.56 37.94 -23.50
C GLU A 813 -4.29 38.76 -23.27
N LEU A 814 -3.56 38.48 -22.17
CA LEU A 814 -2.29 39.11 -21.85
C LEU A 814 -1.08 38.35 -22.41
N GLY A 815 -1.29 37.24 -23.14
CA GLY A 815 -0.20 36.39 -23.64
C GLY A 815 0.50 35.56 -22.55
N ILE A 816 -0.14 35.41 -21.38
CA ILE A 816 0.40 34.69 -20.23
C ILE A 816 0.02 33.21 -20.34
N TRP A 817 1.00 32.32 -20.17
CA TRP A 817 0.71 30.90 -20.08
C TRP A 817 0.42 30.51 -18.64
N LEU A 818 -0.84 30.13 -18.37
CA LEU A 818 -1.29 29.68 -17.05
C LEU A 818 -1.36 28.16 -16.95
N LEU A 819 -0.63 27.59 -16.00
CA LEU A 819 -0.56 26.17 -15.71
C LEU A 819 -1.06 25.90 -14.28
N THR A 820 -2.25 25.32 -14.17
CA THR A 820 -2.93 25.01 -12.92
C THR A 820 -3.65 23.66 -13.02
N PRO A 821 -4.08 23.05 -11.91
CA PRO A 821 -4.92 21.86 -11.96
C PRO A 821 -6.19 22.08 -12.79
N GLN A 822 -6.74 23.29 -12.83
CA GLN A 822 -7.92 23.62 -13.66
C GLN A 822 -7.58 23.63 -15.15
N THR A 823 -6.48 24.25 -15.56
CA THR A 823 -6.07 24.26 -16.98
C THR A 823 -5.62 22.88 -17.46
N LEU A 824 -5.22 22.01 -16.53
CA LEU A 824 -4.99 20.58 -16.76
C LEU A 824 -6.24 19.70 -16.67
N GLN A 825 -7.42 20.27 -16.39
CA GLN A 825 -8.67 19.52 -16.22
C GLN A 825 -8.58 18.41 -15.14
N ALA A 826 -7.87 18.68 -14.05
CA ALA A 826 -7.79 17.78 -12.91
C ALA A 826 -9.19 17.56 -12.28
N THR A 827 -9.46 16.32 -11.87
CA THR A 827 -10.70 15.94 -11.19
C THR A 827 -10.71 16.33 -9.71
N ILE A 828 -9.54 16.59 -9.15
CA ILE A 828 -9.35 16.95 -7.75
C ILE A 828 -9.37 18.49 -7.65
N PRO A 829 -10.07 19.08 -6.66
CA PRO A 829 -10.07 20.52 -6.46
C PRO A 829 -8.64 21.07 -6.28
N PRO A 830 -8.30 22.23 -6.87
CA PRO A 830 -6.92 22.77 -6.88
C PRO A 830 -6.30 22.96 -5.49
N ARG A 831 -7.12 23.25 -4.47
CA ARG A 831 -6.68 23.37 -3.06
C ARG A 831 -5.99 22.13 -2.50
N TYR A 832 -6.23 20.97 -3.09
CA TYR A 832 -5.61 19.72 -2.69
C TYR A 832 -4.40 19.36 -3.56
N PHE A 833 -3.96 20.23 -4.47
CA PHE A 833 -2.92 19.91 -5.43
C PHE A 833 -1.84 20.98 -5.37
N THR A 834 -0.89 20.85 -4.44
CA THR A 834 0.18 21.86 -4.21
C THR A 834 0.98 22.17 -5.47
N THR A 835 1.59 23.36 -5.52
CA THR A 835 2.39 23.78 -6.68
C THR A 835 3.58 22.84 -6.86
N ALA A 836 4.21 22.40 -5.77
CA ALA A 836 5.28 21.41 -5.84
C ALA A 836 4.80 20.05 -6.39
N LEU A 837 3.59 19.60 -6.04
CA LEU A 837 3.03 18.36 -6.60
C LEU A 837 2.77 18.49 -8.11
N LEU A 838 2.27 19.65 -8.56
CA LEU A 838 2.09 19.92 -9.99
C LEU A 838 3.42 19.90 -10.74
N LEU A 839 4.43 20.58 -10.22
CA LEU A 839 5.77 20.60 -10.80
C LEU A 839 6.42 19.21 -10.80
N ARG A 840 6.21 18.42 -9.75
CA ARG A 840 6.64 17.01 -9.69
C ARG A 840 5.99 16.18 -10.79
N GLU A 841 4.67 16.26 -10.97
CA GLU A 841 3.98 15.50 -12.03
C GLU A 841 4.46 15.89 -13.44
N LEU A 842 4.70 17.18 -13.67
CA LEU A 842 5.34 17.67 -14.89
C LEU A 842 6.77 17.12 -15.02
N ALA A 843 7.55 17.15 -13.94
CA ALA A 843 8.93 16.68 -13.91
C ALA A 843 9.04 15.21 -14.27
N LEU A 844 8.25 14.35 -13.62
CA LEU A 844 8.23 12.91 -13.88
C LEU A 844 7.73 12.57 -15.29
N THR A 845 6.91 13.43 -15.88
CA THR A 845 6.49 13.27 -17.28
C THR A 845 7.62 13.62 -18.26
N MET A 846 8.46 14.60 -17.92
CA MET A 846 9.59 15.03 -18.77
C MET A 846 10.86 14.20 -18.55
N LEU A 847 11.04 13.64 -17.36
CA LEU A 847 12.21 12.90 -16.88
C LEU A 847 11.79 11.55 -16.25
N PRO A 848 11.15 10.64 -17.00
CA PRO A 848 10.61 9.39 -16.45
C PRO A 848 11.68 8.49 -15.82
N ASP A 849 12.90 8.56 -16.36
CA ASP A 849 14.03 7.66 -16.08
C ASP A 849 15.16 8.33 -15.28
N SER A 850 14.92 9.53 -14.74
CA SER A 850 15.96 10.30 -14.07
C SER A 850 16.34 9.69 -12.70
N PRO A 851 17.65 9.61 -12.38
CA PRO A 851 18.11 9.27 -11.03
C PRO A 851 17.65 10.27 -9.97
N ASP A 852 17.18 11.47 -10.38
CA ASP A 852 16.64 12.49 -9.48
C ASP A 852 15.18 12.24 -9.05
N ARG A 853 14.52 11.18 -9.52
CA ARG A 853 13.11 10.89 -9.19
C ARG A 853 12.83 10.89 -7.68
N GLN A 854 13.65 10.20 -6.90
CA GLN A 854 13.50 10.17 -5.43
C GLN A 854 13.68 11.56 -4.80
N CYS A 855 14.60 12.36 -5.33
CA CYS A 855 14.82 13.72 -4.87
C CYS A 855 13.61 14.62 -5.20
N LEU A 856 13.05 14.50 -6.41
CA LEU A 856 11.83 15.21 -6.81
C LEU A 856 10.63 14.79 -5.95
N ASP A 857 10.50 13.50 -5.65
CA ASP A 857 9.48 12.98 -4.74
C ASP A 857 9.64 13.56 -3.34
N TRP A 858 10.87 13.60 -2.81
CA TRP A 858 11.19 14.17 -1.50
C TRP A 858 10.88 15.67 -1.42
N ILE A 859 11.37 16.47 -2.37
CA ILE A 859 11.14 17.92 -2.39
C ILE A 859 9.64 18.21 -2.48
N ALA A 860 8.91 17.47 -3.33
CA ALA A 860 7.46 17.62 -3.45
C ALA A 860 6.71 17.21 -2.19
N ALA A 861 7.20 16.18 -1.49
CA ALA A 861 6.65 15.74 -0.20
C ALA A 861 6.74 16.84 0.84
N VAL A 862 7.93 17.43 0.95
CA VAL A 862 8.20 18.52 1.89
C VAL A 862 7.35 19.73 1.54
N GLY A 863 7.29 20.11 0.26
CA GLY A 863 6.41 21.16 -0.26
C GLY A 863 4.94 20.95 0.06
N SER A 864 4.46 19.70 -0.06
CA SER A 864 3.08 19.34 0.22
C SER A 864 2.70 19.43 1.69
N CYS A 865 3.66 19.29 2.62
CA CYS A 865 3.39 19.40 4.06
C CYS A 865 3.34 20.83 4.58
N LEU A 866 3.68 21.82 3.74
CA LEU A 866 3.75 23.23 4.12
C LEU A 866 2.37 23.89 4.18
N ASP A 867 1.37 23.34 3.48
CA ASP A 867 0.02 23.94 3.34
C ASP A 867 -1.14 23.07 3.82
N VAL A 868 -0.88 21.84 4.25
CA VAL A 868 -1.96 20.91 4.62
C VAL A 868 -2.36 21.16 6.08
N PRO A 869 -3.64 21.50 6.36
CA PRO A 869 -4.14 21.58 7.73
C PRO A 869 -3.91 20.24 8.45
N PRO A 870 -3.56 20.25 9.75
CA PRO A 870 -3.28 19.02 10.52
C PRO A 870 -4.40 17.97 10.38
N GLU A 871 -5.64 18.45 10.30
CA GLU A 871 -6.89 17.70 10.17
C GLU A 871 -7.04 16.91 8.85
N VAL A 872 -6.30 17.25 7.79
CA VAL A 872 -6.41 16.66 6.43
C VAL A 872 -5.12 15.89 6.06
N SER A 873 -4.12 15.87 6.93
CA SER A 873 -2.77 15.36 6.65
C SER A 873 -2.72 13.85 6.35
N THR A 874 -3.65 13.07 6.86
CA THR A 874 -3.61 11.59 6.85
C THR A 874 -3.73 10.96 5.46
N ALA A 875 -4.47 11.57 4.52
CA ALA A 875 -4.60 11.01 3.17
C ALA A 875 -3.43 11.39 2.24
N TRP A 876 -2.80 12.54 2.49
CA TRP A 876 -1.68 13.08 1.68
C TRP A 876 -0.34 12.46 2.04
N GLN A 877 -0.14 12.15 3.33
CA GLN A 877 1.02 11.42 3.84
C GLN A 877 1.28 10.10 3.09
N LEU A 878 0.23 9.51 2.53
CA LEU A 878 0.28 8.21 1.84
C LEU A 878 0.96 8.26 0.47
N PHE A 879 0.93 9.40 -0.23
CA PHE A 879 1.70 9.58 -1.48
C PHE A 879 3.21 9.62 -1.22
N TYR A 880 3.59 10.02 -0.01
CA TYR A 880 4.96 10.23 0.43
C TYR A 880 5.38 9.27 1.55
N ALA A 881 4.60 8.20 1.71
CA ALA A 881 4.84 7.02 2.53
C ALA A 881 6.28 6.47 2.51
N PRO A 882 7.06 6.57 1.41
CA PRO A 882 8.46 6.18 1.46
C PRO A 882 9.31 6.96 2.46
N PHE A 883 8.85 8.12 2.91
CA PHE A 883 9.57 9.01 3.79
C PHE A 883 9.01 8.94 5.21
N ASN A 884 9.90 9.07 6.19
CA ASN A 884 9.50 9.21 7.59
C ASN A 884 8.68 10.49 7.75
N THR A 885 7.48 10.34 8.32
CA THR A 885 6.52 11.44 8.48
C THR A 885 7.04 12.52 9.43
N ASP A 886 7.75 12.15 10.49
CA ASP A 886 8.29 13.10 11.46
C ASP A 886 9.38 13.97 10.83
N ASP A 887 10.30 13.33 10.09
CA ASP A 887 11.39 13.98 9.36
C ASP A 887 10.84 14.92 8.28
N LEU A 888 9.77 14.51 7.59
CA LEU A 888 9.08 15.31 6.59
C LEU A 888 8.46 16.58 7.21
N PHE A 889 7.78 16.45 8.35
CA PHE A 889 7.19 17.58 9.05
C PHE A 889 8.22 18.49 9.69
N GLU A 890 9.33 17.95 10.19
CA GLU A 890 10.45 18.77 10.68
C GLU A 890 11.10 19.55 9.54
N ALA A 891 11.35 18.90 8.39
CA ALA A 891 11.88 19.55 7.20
C ALA A 891 10.96 20.67 6.68
N ALA A 892 9.65 20.41 6.61
CA ALA A 892 8.67 21.42 6.23
C ALA A 892 8.68 22.60 7.22
N ARG A 893 8.63 22.34 8.54
CA ARG A 893 8.72 23.40 9.56
C ARG A 893 10.00 24.21 9.46
N ALA A 894 11.14 23.54 9.25
CA ALA A 894 12.43 24.18 9.09
C ALA A 894 12.46 25.11 7.87
N LEU A 895 11.96 24.66 6.72
CA LEU A 895 11.88 25.48 5.52
C LEU A 895 11.00 26.69 5.71
N ARG A 896 9.80 26.48 6.23
CA ARG A 896 8.83 27.54 6.51
C ARG A 896 9.44 28.63 7.40
N MET A 897 10.14 28.23 8.45
CA MET A 897 10.76 29.15 9.41
C MET A 897 12.00 29.86 8.86
N VAL A 898 12.95 29.09 8.32
CA VAL A 898 14.26 29.62 7.94
C VAL A 898 14.22 30.36 6.60
N ALA A 899 13.39 29.98 5.63
CA ALA A 899 13.28 30.68 4.35
C ALA A 899 12.86 32.15 4.53
N ARG A 900 11.89 32.40 5.42
CA ARG A 900 11.41 33.75 5.75
C ARG A 900 12.41 34.54 6.60
N ALA A 901 13.11 33.88 7.52
CA ALA A 901 14.04 34.50 8.45
C ALA A 901 15.42 34.81 7.84
N TYR A 902 15.99 33.85 7.13
CA TYR A 902 17.37 33.85 6.66
C TYR A 902 17.51 33.88 5.14
N GLY A 903 16.39 33.91 4.42
CA GLY A 903 16.33 34.15 2.99
C GLY A 903 16.07 32.90 2.15
N PHE A 904 15.26 33.11 1.11
CA PHE A 904 14.80 32.10 0.15
C PHE A 904 15.94 31.25 -0.44
N MET A 905 17.06 31.88 -0.82
CA MET A 905 18.19 31.17 -1.45
C MET A 905 18.88 30.17 -0.52
N ASN A 906 18.96 30.46 0.78
CA ASN A 906 19.58 29.56 1.75
C ASN A 906 18.74 28.28 1.91
N ALA A 907 17.41 28.43 1.94
CA ALA A 907 16.48 27.30 2.00
C ALA A 907 16.51 26.47 0.71
N LEU A 908 16.58 27.12 -0.45
CA LEU A 908 16.72 26.46 -1.74
C LEU A 908 18.00 25.61 -1.82
N GLN A 909 19.15 26.18 -1.42
CA GLN A 909 20.43 25.47 -1.41
C GLN A 909 20.47 24.31 -0.41
N ALA A 910 19.86 24.48 0.77
CA ALA A 910 19.77 23.41 1.76
C ALA A 910 18.99 22.19 1.24
N LEU A 911 17.92 22.43 0.48
CA LEU A 911 17.09 21.37 -0.14
C LEU A 911 17.76 20.68 -1.32
N GLU A 912 18.51 21.41 -2.14
CA GLU A 912 19.08 20.87 -3.38
C GLU A 912 20.06 19.72 -3.15
N GLY A 913 20.79 19.73 -2.04
CA GLY A 913 21.73 18.66 -1.73
C GLY A 913 21.11 17.41 -1.12
N LEU A 914 19.82 17.43 -0.79
CA LEU A 914 19.11 16.28 -0.24
C LEU A 914 18.52 15.41 -1.34
N LYS A 915 19.02 14.17 -1.45
CA LYS A 915 18.47 13.17 -2.38
C LYS A 915 17.54 12.16 -1.72
N HIS A 916 17.71 11.93 -0.40
CA HIS A 916 16.95 10.97 0.40
C HIS A 916 16.82 11.46 1.86
N PRO A 917 15.77 11.10 2.61
CA PRO A 917 15.65 11.42 4.04
C PRO A 917 16.85 11.03 4.90
N ASP A 918 17.55 9.95 4.58
CA ASP A 918 18.74 9.53 5.35
C ASP A 918 19.88 10.56 5.26
N MET A 919 19.83 11.45 4.27
CA MET A 919 20.77 12.55 4.15
C MET A 919 20.47 13.70 5.11
N LEU A 920 19.30 13.72 5.78
CA LEU A 920 18.98 14.77 6.74
C LEU A 920 20.02 14.83 7.85
N GLU A 921 20.52 13.70 8.33
CA GLU A 921 21.53 13.62 9.40
C GLU A 921 22.98 13.85 8.91
N THR A 922 23.26 13.64 7.62
CA THR A 922 24.63 13.63 7.08
C THR A 922 24.94 14.80 6.15
N HIS A 923 23.93 15.44 5.58
CA HIS A 923 24.10 16.55 4.64
C HIS A 923 24.40 17.84 5.40
N LYS A 924 25.67 18.25 5.39
CA LYS A 924 26.17 19.39 6.15
C LYS A 924 25.40 20.71 5.94
N PRO A 925 25.09 21.16 4.70
CA PRO A 925 24.28 22.36 4.51
C PRO A 925 22.88 22.27 5.13
N TRP A 926 22.29 21.06 5.16
CA TRP A 926 21.01 20.83 5.81
C TRP A 926 21.12 20.80 7.33
N GLN A 927 22.19 20.23 7.89
CA GLN A 927 22.45 20.27 9.34
C GLN A 927 22.67 21.71 9.85
N GLU A 928 23.39 22.53 9.08
CA GLU A 928 23.55 23.96 9.35
C GLU A 928 22.19 24.67 9.28
N PHE A 929 21.37 24.33 8.29
CA PHE A 929 20.01 24.84 8.14
C PHE A 929 19.08 24.44 9.31
N LEU A 930 19.12 23.19 9.76
CA LEU A 930 18.38 22.70 10.93
C LEU A 930 18.85 23.36 12.22
N THR A 931 20.14 23.67 12.34
CA THR A 931 20.68 24.40 13.50
C THR A 931 20.08 25.82 13.55
N LEU A 932 20.00 26.52 12.42
CA LEU A 932 19.32 27.82 12.33
C LEU A 932 17.83 27.71 12.70
N TYR A 933 17.15 26.67 12.23
CA TYR A 933 15.77 26.38 12.60
C TYR A 933 15.61 26.19 14.10
N LYS A 934 16.42 25.33 14.74
CA LYS A 934 16.34 25.05 16.19
C LYS A 934 16.53 26.32 17.03
N VAL A 935 17.54 27.13 16.70
CA VAL A 935 17.78 28.42 17.37
C VAL A 935 16.59 29.38 17.21
N LEU A 936 16.00 29.44 16.01
CA LEU A 936 14.84 30.28 15.74
C LEU A 936 13.58 29.76 16.47
N ALA A 937 13.36 28.45 16.49
CA ALA A 937 12.24 27.81 17.16
C ALA A 937 12.29 28.01 18.69
N GLU A 938 13.45 27.80 19.32
CA GLU A 938 13.66 28.10 20.74
C GLU A 938 13.37 29.56 21.06
N ARG A 939 13.84 30.48 20.22
CA ARG A 939 13.61 31.91 20.39
C ARG A 939 12.14 32.30 20.25
N VAL A 940 11.45 31.76 19.25
CA VAL A 940 10.00 31.96 19.08
C VAL A 940 9.27 31.44 20.31
N GLN A 941 9.64 30.27 20.84
CA GLN A 941 9.04 29.72 22.05
C GLN A 941 9.25 30.65 23.27
N LEU A 942 10.47 31.13 23.50
CA LEU A 942 10.77 32.07 24.58
C LEU A 942 9.98 33.38 24.46
N LEU A 943 9.86 33.92 23.24
CA LEU A 943 9.05 35.12 22.98
C LEU A 943 7.57 34.87 23.21
N VAL A 944 7.04 33.71 22.81
CA VAL A 944 5.66 33.33 23.09
C VAL A 944 5.40 33.29 24.59
N GLU A 945 6.25 32.64 25.39
CA GLU A 945 6.08 32.61 26.85
C GLU A 945 6.13 34.01 27.46
N LYS A 946 7.06 34.86 26.99
CA LYS A 946 7.13 36.27 27.39
C LYS A 946 5.84 37.02 27.06
N ILE A 947 5.34 36.92 25.83
CA ILE A 947 4.11 37.58 25.37
C ILE A 947 2.90 37.13 26.19
N ILE A 948 2.81 35.84 26.53
CA ILE A 948 1.74 35.28 27.36
C ILE A 948 1.80 35.88 28.77
N MET A 949 3.00 35.95 29.37
CA MET A 949 3.19 36.57 30.68
C MET A 949 2.81 38.05 30.69
N GLU A 950 3.26 38.82 29.67
CA GLU A 950 2.97 40.26 29.56
C GLU A 950 1.48 40.58 29.35
N ASN A 951 0.74 39.66 28.74
CA ASN A 951 -0.67 39.83 28.40
C ASN A 951 -1.61 38.99 29.30
N ALA A 952 -1.11 38.46 30.41
CA ALA A 952 -1.92 37.76 31.40
C ALA A 952 -3.06 38.66 31.89
N GLY A 953 -4.30 38.15 31.86
CA GLY A 953 -5.50 38.88 32.28
C GLY A 953 -6.05 39.93 31.31
N ARG A 954 -5.39 40.19 30.16
CA ARG A 954 -5.91 41.10 29.14
C ARG A 954 -6.92 40.40 28.20
N PRO A 955 -7.94 41.12 27.68
CA PRO A 955 -8.88 40.57 26.70
C PRO A 955 -8.29 40.47 25.28
N TYR A 956 -7.08 40.99 25.07
CA TYR A 956 -6.31 40.96 23.83
C TYR A 956 -4.85 40.64 24.13
N ILE A 957 -4.09 40.30 23.09
CA ILE A 957 -2.65 40.14 23.14
C ILE A 957 -2.02 41.30 22.37
N ALA A 958 -1.18 42.09 23.03
CA ALA A 958 -0.41 43.14 22.38
C ALA A 958 1.08 43.02 22.71
N HIS A 959 1.94 43.15 21.71
CA HIS A 959 3.39 43.13 21.90
C HIS A 959 4.12 43.98 20.85
N PHE A 960 5.06 44.80 21.29
CA PHE A 960 5.95 45.56 20.43
C PHE A 960 7.30 44.86 20.36
N PHE A 961 7.69 44.41 19.17
CA PHE A 961 8.97 43.75 18.96
C PHE A 961 10.11 44.77 18.92
N THR A 962 11.02 44.67 19.89
CA THR A 962 12.22 45.49 19.95
C THR A 962 13.23 45.04 18.89
N ALA A 963 14.15 45.94 18.49
CA ALA A 963 15.22 45.62 17.55
C ALA A 963 16.07 44.42 18.00
N ALA A 964 16.27 44.25 19.32
CA ALA A 964 16.97 43.11 19.88
C ALA A 964 16.20 41.80 19.67
N GLU A 965 14.88 41.80 19.85
CA GLU A 965 14.00 40.62 19.72
C GLU A 965 13.82 40.15 18.28
N VAL A 966 13.93 41.05 17.30
CA VAL A 966 13.88 40.70 15.87
C VAL A 966 15.27 40.65 15.21
N ALA A 967 16.36 40.77 15.96
CA ALA A 967 17.71 40.61 15.43
C ALA A 967 18.05 39.13 15.20
N THR A 968 18.56 38.79 14.02
CA THR A 968 19.13 37.47 13.72
C THR A 968 20.32 37.14 14.63
N PRO A 969 20.30 36.04 15.41
CA PRO A 969 21.39 35.67 16.32
C PRO A 969 22.65 35.15 15.60
N ILE A 970 22.50 34.63 14.38
CA ILE A 970 23.57 34.09 13.54
C ILE A 970 23.33 34.66 12.14
N SER A 971 24.31 35.33 11.53
CA SER A 971 24.21 35.76 10.12
C SER A 971 25.09 34.86 9.27
N PRO A 972 24.55 34.16 8.25
CA PRO A 972 25.37 33.46 7.26
C PRO A 972 26.42 34.41 6.64
N PRO A 973 27.63 33.94 6.30
CA PRO A 973 28.66 34.76 5.70
C PRO A 973 28.13 35.51 4.46
N GLY A 974 28.30 36.83 4.42
CA GLY A 974 27.87 37.67 3.28
C GLY A 974 26.41 38.15 3.30
N THR A 975 25.62 37.84 4.33
CA THR A 975 24.24 38.37 4.48
C THR A 975 24.17 39.59 5.38
N THR A 976 23.37 40.59 4.98
CA THR A 976 23.06 41.76 5.82
C THR A 976 22.04 41.39 6.88
N THR A 977 22.23 41.89 8.10
CA THR A 977 21.34 41.68 9.25
C THR A 977 19.91 42.11 8.88
N ARG A 978 18.98 41.17 8.78
CA ARG A 978 17.55 41.44 8.52
C ARG A 978 16.79 41.44 9.84
N CYS A 979 15.77 42.31 9.96
CA CYS A 979 14.77 42.17 11.02
C CYS A 979 13.92 40.94 10.72
N LEU A 980 13.89 40.00 11.65
CA LEU A 980 13.08 38.79 11.60
C LEU A 980 11.60 39.13 11.73
N ASP A 981 10.78 38.71 10.78
CA ASP A 981 9.33 38.78 10.90
C ASP A 981 8.79 37.54 11.63
N LEU A 982 8.84 37.56 12.96
CA LEU A 982 8.47 36.40 13.80
C LEU A 982 6.96 36.21 13.99
N TYR A 983 6.15 37.18 13.54
CA TYR A 983 4.72 37.23 13.83
C TYR A 983 3.93 35.99 13.40
N PRO A 984 4.11 35.42 12.18
CA PRO A 984 3.31 34.28 11.74
C PRO A 984 3.41 33.08 12.68
N TRP A 985 4.62 32.75 13.14
CA TRP A 985 4.86 31.60 14.04
C TRP A 985 4.36 31.86 15.45
N ILE A 986 4.56 33.08 15.96
CA ILE A 986 4.04 33.48 17.27
C ILE A 986 2.51 33.43 17.28
N SER A 987 1.86 33.98 16.25
CA SER A 987 0.40 33.93 16.11
C SER A 987 -0.13 32.50 16.04
N GLU A 988 0.55 31.61 15.32
CA GLU A 988 0.17 30.20 15.22
C GLU A 988 0.20 29.51 16.59
N ILE A 989 1.33 29.58 17.31
CA ILE A 989 1.49 28.96 18.63
C ILE A 989 0.52 29.56 19.65
N LEU A 990 0.31 30.87 19.63
CA LEU A 990 -0.64 31.51 20.54
C LEU A 990 -2.07 31.00 20.34
N THR A 991 -2.45 30.70 19.10
CA THR A 991 -3.84 30.27 18.80
C THR A 991 -4.11 28.79 18.88
N THR A 992 -3.08 27.97 19.01
CA THR A 992 -3.24 26.56 19.40
C THR A 992 -3.34 26.38 20.91
N ARG A 993 -3.02 27.41 21.72
CA ARG A 993 -3.13 27.34 23.18
C ARG A 993 -4.58 27.54 23.66
N PRO A 994 -5.08 26.65 24.54
CA PRO A 994 -6.39 26.79 25.17
C PRO A 994 -6.53 28.15 25.88
N GLY A 995 -7.63 28.87 25.63
CA GLY A 995 -7.92 30.17 26.26
C GLY A 995 -7.26 31.40 25.62
N LEU A 996 -6.41 31.22 24.60
CA LEU A 996 -5.78 32.31 23.83
C LEU A 996 -6.26 32.36 22.37
N ALA A 997 -6.81 31.26 21.84
CA ALA A 997 -7.30 31.14 20.47
C ALA A 997 -8.29 32.24 20.04
N ASP A 998 -9.13 32.69 20.98
CA ASP A 998 -10.20 33.68 20.74
C ASP A 998 -9.78 35.12 21.08
N LYS A 999 -8.52 35.35 21.49
CA LYS A 999 -8.02 36.69 21.76
C LYS A 999 -7.48 37.34 20.49
N PRO A 1000 -7.79 38.61 20.20
CA PRO A 1000 -7.12 39.31 19.12
C PRO A 1000 -5.65 39.53 19.44
N ILE A 1001 -4.81 39.43 18.42
CA ILE A 1001 -3.35 39.58 18.48
C ILE A 1001 -2.98 40.85 17.71
N ILE A 1002 -2.39 41.82 18.40
CA ILE A 1002 -1.91 43.08 17.83
C ILE A 1002 -0.40 43.16 18.05
N VAL A 1003 0.38 43.23 16.98
CA VAL A 1003 1.84 43.37 17.10
C VAL A 1003 2.36 44.57 16.36
N GLY A 1004 3.44 45.15 16.87
CA GLY A 1004 4.13 46.29 16.29
C GLY A 1004 5.62 46.03 16.15
N GLN A 1005 6.24 46.55 15.11
CA GLN A 1005 7.71 46.59 14.97
C GLN A 1005 8.13 47.78 14.12
N VAL A 1006 9.39 48.20 14.23
CA VAL A 1006 9.96 49.17 13.29
C VAL A 1006 10.29 48.46 11.97
N VAL A 1007 9.61 48.85 10.90
CA VAL A 1007 9.88 48.37 9.53
C VAL A 1007 10.53 49.48 8.72
N ARG A 1008 11.33 49.12 7.71
CA ARG A 1008 11.90 50.08 6.77
C ARG A 1008 11.29 49.90 5.39
N ASP A 1009 11.09 50.99 4.67
CA ASP A 1009 10.73 50.92 3.25
C ASP A 1009 11.96 50.64 2.37
N LEU A 1010 11.76 50.51 1.05
CA LEU A 1010 12.84 50.27 0.08
C LEU A 1010 13.90 51.39 0.07
N LEU A 1011 13.54 52.61 0.49
CA LEU A 1011 14.44 53.76 0.66
C LEU A 1011 15.06 53.82 2.06
N LYS A 1012 14.94 52.75 2.85
CA LYS A 1012 15.42 52.59 4.23
C LYS A 1012 14.80 53.54 5.27
N ARG A 1013 13.71 54.23 4.94
CA ARG A 1013 12.98 55.12 5.87
C ARG A 1013 12.21 54.29 6.90
N PRO A 1014 12.25 54.64 8.20
CA PRO A 1014 11.61 53.84 9.25
C PRO A 1014 10.12 54.19 9.42
N PHE A 1015 9.30 53.16 9.61
CA PHE A 1015 7.86 53.22 9.87
C PHE A 1015 7.51 52.30 11.03
N LEU A 1016 6.43 52.59 11.75
CA LEU A 1016 5.76 51.65 12.63
C LEU A 1016 4.91 50.70 11.78
N GLY A 1017 5.36 49.46 11.65
CA GLY A 1017 4.60 48.38 11.03
C GLY A 1017 3.70 47.73 12.07
N VAL A 1018 2.41 47.62 11.80
CA VAL A 1018 1.41 47.03 12.70
C VAL A 1018 0.68 45.90 12.01
N ARG A 1019 0.47 44.79 12.73
CA ARG A 1019 -0.34 43.67 12.27
C ARG A 1019 -1.39 43.30 13.30
N ILE A 1020 -2.58 42.99 12.82
CA ILE A 1020 -3.73 42.60 13.63
C ILE A 1020 -4.28 41.29 13.09
N ARG A 1021 -4.56 40.36 14.00
CA ARG A 1021 -5.43 39.20 13.78
C ARG A 1021 -6.53 39.21 14.82
N SER A 1022 -7.77 39.04 14.39
CA SER A 1022 -8.94 38.87 15.25
C SER A 1022 -9.58 37.48 15.14
N PRO A 1023 -10.50 37.12 16.03
CA PRO A 1023 -11.39 35.97 15.86
C PRO A 1023 -12.11 35.96 14.51
N ARG A 1024 -12.48 34.77 14.02
CA ARG A 1024 -12.99 34.58 12.64
C ARG A 1024 -14.32 35.30 12.37
N ASP A 1025 -15.07 35.67 13.40
CA ASP A 1025 -16.34 36.40 13.34
C ASP A 1025 -16.17 37.93 13.36
N VAL A 1026 -14.94 38.44 13.35
CA VAL A 1026 -14.62 39.88 13.36
C VAL A 1026 -14.08 40.32 12.00
N GLU A 1027 -14.87 41.12 11.28
CA GLU A 1027 -14.40 41.80 10.06
C GLU A 1027 -13.71 43.12 10.42
N LEU A 1028 -12.38 43.13 10.40
CA LEU A 1028 -11.58 44.23 10.93
C LEU A 1028 -11.75 45.55 10.18
N LEU A 1029 -11.82 45.50 8.84
CA LEU A 1029 -11.94 46.69 8.01
C LEU A 1029 -13.36 47.30 8.08
N GLU A 1030 -14.38 46.48 8.30
CA GLU A 1030 -15.76 46.95 8.48
C GLU A 1030 -16.02 47.49 9.90
N ASN A 1031 -15.20 47.09 10.88
CA ASN A 1031 -15.29 47.54 12.29
C ASN A 1031 -14.67 48.93 12.56
N GLY A 1032 -14.33 49.69 11.51
CA GLY A 1032 -13.90 51.09 11.61
C GLY A 1032 -12.47 51.26 12.16
N LEU A 1033 -11.53 50.41 11.75
CA LEU A 1033 -10.10 50.68 11.93
C LEU A 1033 -9.70 52.00 11.23
N PRO A 1034 -8.64 52.69 11.67
CA PRO A 1034 -8.14 53.89 10.99
C PRO A 1034 -7.81 53.63 9.51
N ASP A 1035 -7.97 54.64 8.65
CA ASP A 1035 -7.79 54.53 7.18
C ASP A 1035 -6.38 54.09 6.74
N CYS A 1036 -5.39 54.13 7.64
CA CYS A 1036 -4.05 53.62 7.38
C CYS A 1036 -3.96 52.09 7.39
N PHE A 1037 -5.02 51.39 7.81
CA PHE A 1037 -5.10 49.92 7.79
C PHE A 1037 -5.66 49.40 6.48
N TYR A 1038 -5.06 48.32 5.99
CA TYR A 1038 -5.51 47.58 4.82
C TYR A 1038 -5.56 46.08 5.12
N SER A 1039 -6.26 45.31 4.27
CA SER A 1039 -6.45 43.86 4.49
C SER A 1039 -5.10 43.12 4.49
N GLY A 1040 -4.94 42.19 5.43
CA GLY A 1040 -3.83 41.24 5.45
C GLY A 1040 -4.05 40.00 4.58
N GLY A 1041 -5.06 40.00 3.69
CA GLY A 1041 -5.39 38.88 2.82
C GLY A 1041 -6.44 37.91 3.38
N LEU A 1042 -6.78 38.00 4.67
CA LEU A 1042 -7.89 37.28 5.30
C LEU A 1042 -8.89 38.28 5.91
N PRO A 1043 -10.20 37.91 6.05
CA PRO A 1043 -11.23 38.83 6.55
C PRO A 1043 -10.96 39.35 7.97
N ASN A 1044 -10.27 38.54 8.78
CA ASN A 1044 -9.96 38.81 10.18
C ASN A 1044 -8.51 39.29 10.39
N THR A 1045 -7.81 39.74 9.34
CA THR A 1045 -6.44 40.29 9.45
C THR A 1045 -6.31 41.69 8.84
N ALA A 1046 -5.52 42.54 9.48
CA ALA A 1046 -5.23 43.90 9.00
C ALA A 1046 -3.76 44.28 9.21
N LEU A 1047 -3.25 45.11 8.31
CA LEU A 1047 -1.86 45.59 8.28
C LEU A 1047 -1.84 47.13 8.18
N ALA A 1048 -0.85 47.77 8.79
CA ALA A 1048 -0.59 49.21 8.61
C ALA A 1048 0.91 49.51 8.59
N LYS A 1049 1.30 50.54 7.83
CA LYS A 1049 2.63 51.18 7.90
C LYS A 1049 2.43 52.66 8.24
N ILE A 1050 2.80 53.05 9.46
CA ILE A 1050 2.52 54.37 10.01
C ILE A 1050 3.85 55.13 10.16
N PRO A 1051 3.99 56.38 9.67
CA PRO A 1051 5.19 57.17 9.89
C PRO A 1051 5.51 57.31 11.38
N LEU A 1052 6.79 57.21 11.74
CA LEU A 1052 7.21 57.43 13.12
C LEU A 1052 7.08 58.90 13.50
N ALA A 1053 6.47 59.18 14.65
CA ALA A 1053 6.37 60.52 15.18
C ALA A 1053 7.72 60.98 15.75
N GLU A 1054 8.12 62.24 15.51
CA GLU A 1054 9.36 62.79 16.06
C GLU A 1054 9.31 62.97 17.59
N SER A 1055 8.10 63.01 18.17
CA SER A 1055 7.85 63.32 19.59
C SER A 1055 7.64 62.12 20.51
N ALA A 1056 7.63 60.89 20.00
CA ALA A 1056 7.34 59.68 20.79
C ALA A 1056 8.22 58.50 20.36
N SER A 1057 8.55 57.61 21.31
CA SER A 1057 9.23 56.37 20.93
C SER A 1057 8.30 55.48 20.10
N PRO A 1058 8.82 54.63 19.19
CA PRO A 1058 8.00 53.71 18.41
C PRO A 1058 7.09 52.81 19.26
N GLU A 1059 7.56 52.40 20.44
CA GLU A 1059 6.81 51.61 21.40
C GLU A 1059 5.66 52.40 22.04
N GLN A 1060 5.90 53.66 22.42
CA GLN A 1060 4.85 54.55 22.92
C GLN A 1060 3.78 54.84 21.86
N GLN A 1061 4.20 55.05 20.61
CA GLN A 1061 3.29 55.24 19.48
C GLN A 1061 2.46 53.98 19.22
N PHE A 1062 3.06 52.79 19.35
CA PHE A 1062 2.35 51.51 19.25
C PHE A 1062 1.34 51.32 20.38
N GLN A 1063 1.72 51.58 21.62
CA GLN A 1063 0.81 51.42 22.77
C GLN A 1063 -0.40 52.37 22.65
N ALA A 1064 -0.18 53.64 22.29
CA ALA A 1064 -1.26 54.59 22.06
C ALA A 1064 -2.23 54.12 20.95
N LEU A 1065 -1.70 53.49 19.90
CA LEU A 1065 -2.51 52.91 18.83
C LEU A 1065 -3.33 51.72 19.35
N VAL A 1066 -2.70 50.77 20.07
CA VAL A 1066 -3.38 49.61 20.68
C VAL A 1066 -4.55 50.07 21.56
N ASP A 1067 -4.32 51.03 22.43
CA ASP A 1067 -5.33 51.58 23.35
C ASP A 1067 -6.54 52.17 22.59
N SER A 1068 -6.31 52.73 21.39
CA SER A 1068 -7.36 53.29 20.55
C SER A 1068 -8.18 52.24 19.78
N ILE A 1069 -7.62 51.06 19.48
CA ILE A 1069 -8.23 50.08 18.56
C ILE A 1069 -8.60 48.73 19.15
N TRP A 1070 -8.03 48.29 20.29
CA TRP A 1070 -8.20 46.89 20.75
C TRP A 1070 -9.66 46.47 20.98
N TRP A 1071 -10.53 47.39 21.40
CA TRP A 1071 -11.95 47.09 21.60
C TRP A 1071 -12.72 46.89 20.28
N LYS A 1072 -12.14 47.29 19.15
CA LYS A 1072 -12.65 47.02 17.79
C LYS A 1072 -12.19 45.67 17.26
N THR A 1073 -11.22 45.03 17.90
CA THR A 1073 -10.62 43.76 17.44
C THR A 1073 -11.21 42.53 18.15
N ILE A 1074 -12.05 42.70 19.18
CA ILE A 1074 -12.72 41.60 19.91
C ILE A 1074 -14.05 41.20 19.26
N SER A 1075 -14.48 39.94 19.48
CA SER A 1075 -15.78 39.43 18.98
C SER A 1075 -16.94 40.33 19.45
N PRO A 1076 -17.94 40.60 18.57
CA PRO A 1076 -19.14 41.36 18.95
C PRO A 1076 -19.88 40.77 20.15
N THR A 1077 -19.82 39.44 20.33
CA THR A 1077 -20.46 38.71 21.43
C THR A 1077 -19.78 38.93 22.78
N VAL A 1078 -18.51 39.35 22.77
CA VAL A 1078 -17.67 39.58 23.96
C VAL A 1078 -17.54 41.08 24.26
N ARG A 1079 -18.22 41.97 23.53
CA ARG A 1079 -18.14 43.44 23.73
C ARG A 1079 -18.55 43.84 25.15
N VAL A 1080 -17.56 44.00 26.02
CA VAL A 1080 -17.66 44.73 27.28
C VAL A 1080 -17.90 46.20 26.94
N LYS A 1081 -18.90 46.84 27.57
CA LYS A 1081 -19.14 48.29 27.45
C LYS A 1081 -17.81 49.03 27.62
N LYS A 1082 -17.50 49.92 26.67
CA LYS A 1082 -16.33 50.82 26.63
C LYS A 1082 -15.90 51.20 28.05
N PRO A 1083 -14.66 50.92 28.49
CA PRO A 1083 -14.22 51.37 29.80
C PRO A 1083 -14.23 52.90 29.80
N THR A 1084 -15.15 53.49 30.57
CA THR A 1084 -15.09 54.90 30.90
C THR A 1084 -13.76 55.14 31.62
N PRO A 1085 -12.96 56.14 31.19
CA PRO A 1085 -11.73 56.46 31.90
C PRO A 1085 -12.11 56.87 33.32
N LYS A 1086 -11.65 56.12 34.33
CA LYS A 1086 -11.59 56.64 35.68
C LYS A 1086 -10.40 57.59 35.72
N ILE A 1087 -10.72 58.87 35.94
CA ILE A 1087 -9.80 59.97 36.25
C ILE A 1087 -9.00 59.62 37.50
#